data_AF-A0ABD7XKH8-F1
#
_entry.id   AF-A0ABD7XKH8-F1
#
_cell.length_a   1.000
_cell.length_b   1.000
_cell.length_c   1.000
_cell.angle_alpha   90.00
_cell.angle_beta   90.00
_cell.angle_gamma   90.00
#
_symmetry.space_group_name_H-M   'P 1'
#
loop_
_entity.id
_entity.type
_entity.pdbx_description
1 polymer ?
#
loop_
_entity_poly.entity_id
_entity_poly.type
_entity_poly.pdbx_seq_one_letter_code
_entity_poly.pdbx_strand_id
1 'polypeptide(L)'
;MKKRVVMTIAGIMGGTFTSSAVALAQTKTSVEERGPVQESTISIPDSEILAEEKEVAATIESTTTTSTIKTTSDSLEKALEATTSETSSTESGSASQSSASQHRKEIETEETSLKAQTTSTVLTGMIGTSQWSLDPTSGELTIGPGVFSDDVSSAFDSISNVKKVTFSGPVKAGKSLKSLFSSWFALLSIERLDYLDTSQVTDMSYMFTNCTGLQTLDVSNFDTSQVTNMSMMFYNCRGLQTLDVSNFETSQVTDMSYMFDACSGLQTLDVSNFETSQVTDMSSMFDACSGLQTLDVSNFDTSQVTNMRGMFFLCTGLQTLDVSNFDTSQVTDMNNMFAGCKALQTLDLSNFNTNQVTDMAGMFSSCDKIQTVNVSNFDTSQVTNMRGMFSHCWELQALDVTKFDTSKVTDMSDMFYGCKELQTLDVSNFDTSQVIYMSDMFGECSGLQTLDVSNFDTSQVIYMSDMFGECSGLQTLDVSNFDTSQVINMSSMFADCRGLQTLDITNFDTSQVTNMSSMFADCRGLQTLDITNFDTSQVTNMSNMFDGCRGLQTLDVSKFDTSKVTGMIYMFRDCSGLQTLDVTKFNTSQVTYMWNMFSGCSGLQTLDLSNFDTSQVTNTDEMFDNCDALKKITLGAKSIFGTKTNTNLPSIADTSLYTGRWIGVNTSNTYSDSNTFMSNYDGSVPDTYVWEKASVLNSTLEPSSVRVHSESEVEWTWKITNSSSKSAENVYSDITLPEGLKIDKNSVKKNNLPVSVDDINGMNNLGTLSSNETVTFTFKTIVSGKPDKWLELMGKVTWEDNGIRTVNSSNKVKIIDEEQKDKGNQTNDLELLSVPVGFRYGILNKSNTPQTIHLNARNYQTHTNVVTDGFYTRLRDDRTKDNGWKLTAQLSDFSDETNSTVLTNSGIALKMENMKIESIKNRDTPQESIDQNPTGTPSTVSTNETLISGQAAKTLINAQANEGHGTWQLRIPFDKVSLTVPANTGEINKNYTATLTWSLDDTP
;
A
#
# COMPACT_ATOMS: atom_id res chain seq x y z
N MET A 1 -25.35 -11.84 -29.33
CA MET A 1 -24.59 -13.10 -29.54
C MET A 1 -23.10 -12.76 -29.48
N LYS A 2 -22.41 -13.10 -28.39
CA LYS A 2 -21.42 -14.20 -28.31
C LYS A 2 -20.40 -14.25 -29.46
N LYS A 3 -19.18 -13.77 -29.22
CA LYS A 3 -17.94 -14.27 -29.84
C LYS A 3 -17.41 -15.47 -29.03
N ARG A 4 -16.93 -16.51 -29.72
CA ARG A 4 -15.89 -17.48 -29.29
C ARG A 4 -14.92 -17.54 -30.49
N VAL A 5 -13.65 -17.20 -30.35
CA VAL A 5 -12.54 -17.99 -29.74
C VAL A 5 -12.29 -19.28 -30.50
N VAL A 6 -11.10 -19.35 -31.11
CA VAL A 6 -10.44 -20.57 -31.60
C VAL A 6 -9.17 -20.76 -30.77
N MET A 7 -8.83 -22.01 -30.49
CA MET A 7 -7.78 -22.43 -29.56
C MET A 7 -6.79 -23.35 -30.30
N THR A 8 -5.50 -23.22 -30.03
CA THR A 8 -4.45 -24.13 -30.51
C THR A 8 -3.68 -24.68 -29.31
N ILE A 9 -3.38 -25.98 -29.31
CA ILE A 9 -2.86 -26.72 -28.15
C ILE A 9 -1.49 -27.36 -28.45
N ALA A 10 -0.55 -27.16 -27.53
CA ALA A 10 0.49 -28.10 -27.06
C ALA A 10 0.89 -27.58 -25.66
N GLY A 11 0.93 -28.32 -24.55
CA GLY A 11 1.36 -29.71 -24.35
C GLY A 11 2.86 -29.67 -23.99
N ILE A 12 3.33 -29.96 -22.76
CA ILE A 12 3.03 -31.13 -21.92
C ILE A 12 3.46 -30.90 -20.43
N MET A 13 2.70 -31.51 -19.49
CA MET A 13 2.97 -32.01 -18.10
C MET A 13 4.05 -31.39 -17.19
N GLY A 14 3.87 -31.31 -15.86
CA GLY A 14 2.78 -31.72 -14.94
C GLY A 14 2.91 -30.95 -13.60
N GLY A 15 1.88 -30.74 -12.78
CA GLY A 15 1.17 -31.73 -11.94
C GLY A 15 1.77 -31.71 -10.53
N THR A 16 1.08 -31.79 -9.37
CA THR A 16 -0.33 -32.00 -8.93
C THR A 16 -0.34 -31.68 -7.41
N PHE A 17 -1.36 -31.15 -6.72
CA PHE A 17 -2.65 -31.75 -6.30
C PHE A 17 -3.47 -30.63 -5.58
N THR A 18 -4.76 -30.39 -5.89
CA THR A 18 -5.99 -30.68 -5.08
C THR A 18 -6.03 -30.12 -3.65
N SER A 19 -7.16 -29.67 -3.09
CA SER A 19 -8.57 -30.06 -3.29
C SER A 19 -9.54 -28.94 -2.84
N SER A 20 -10.65 -28.66 -3.56
CA SER A 20 -12.06 -28.97 -3.11
C SER A 20 -12.61 -28.10 -1.96
N ALA A 21 -13.89 -27.66 -1.92
CA ALA A 21 -15.00 -27.84 -2.85
C ALA A 21 -16.18 -26.84 -2.58
N VAL A 22 -16.83 -26.43 -3.67
CA VAL A 22 -18.30 -26.31 -3.89
C VAL A 22 -19.12 -25.20 -3.19
N ALA A 23 -19.90 -24.50 -4.01
CA ALA A 23 -20.86 -23.48 -3.65
C ALA A 23 -22.29 -24.04 -3.44
N LEU A 24 -23.14 -23.29 -2.74
CA LEU A 24 -24.60 -23.46 -2.73
C LEU A 24 -25.30 -22.28 -3.41
N ALA A 25 -26.44 -22.55 -4.05
CA ALA A 25 -27.19 -21.59 -4.85
C ALA A 25 -28.48 -21.12 -4.15
N GLN A 26 -28.95 -19.93 -4.55
CA GLN A 26 -30.14 -19.25 -4.03
C GLN A 26 -31.47 -19.93 -4.40
N THR A 27 -32.50 -19.71 -3.59
CA THR A 27 -33.92 -19.78 -3.98
C THR A 27 -34.69 -18.57 -3.43
N LYS A 28 -35.74 -18.12 -4.14
CA LYS A 28 -36.46 -16.85 -3.88
C LYS A 28 -37.92 -16.93 -4.33
N THR A 29 -38.89 -16.68 -3.43
CA THR A 29 -40.35 -16.37 -3.59
C THR A 29 -41.06 -16.64 -2.24
N SER A 30 -42.17 -16.03 -1.80
CA SER A 30 -42.88 -14.76 -2.12
C SER A 30 -44.09 -14.55 -1.18
N VAL A 31 -44.31 -13.32 -0.69
CA VAL A 31 -45.59 -12.61 -0.34
C VAL A 31 -46.82 -13.38 0.19
N GLU A 32 -47.35 -12.98 1.37
CA GLU A 32 -48.81 -12.77 1.60
C GLU A 32 -49.11 -11.78 2.77
N GLU A 33 -50.39 -11.46 3.06
CA GLU A 33 -50.89 -10.15 3.58
C GLU A 33 -51.81 -10.25 4.85
N ARG A 34 -51.94 -9.16 5.63
CA ARG A 34 -52.92 -8.85 6.74
C ARG A 34 -52.64 -9.49 8.12
N GLY A 35 -53.01 -8.91 9.28
CA GLY A 35 -53.80 -7.70 9.61
C GLY A 35 -53.66 -7.29 11.11
N PRO A 36 -54.41 -6.29 11.63
CA PRO A 36 -54.00 -5.41 12.75
C PRO A 36 -54.63 -5.72 14.14
N VAL A 37 -54.39 -4.84 15.15
CA VAL A 37 -54.97 -4.64 16.53
C VAL A 37 -53.86 -4.64 17.60
N GLN A 38 -53.75 -3.76 18.63
CA GLN A 38 -54.53 -2.58 19.09
C GLN A 38 -53.63 -1.56 19.84
N GLU A 39 -54.16 -0.36 20.10
CA GLU A 39 -53.62 0.58 21.10
C GLU A 39 -53.71 0.04 22.54
N SER A 40 -52.73 0.37 23.39
CA SER A 40 -52.93 0.43 24.84
C SER A 40 -52.16 1.58 25.46
N THR A 41 -52.84 2.69 25.70
CA THR A 41 -52.36 3.77 26.56
C THR A 41 -52.38 3.31 28.02
N ILE A 42 -51.26 3.49 28.74
CA ILE A 42 -51.21 3.53 30.20
C ILE A 42 -50.50 4.82 30.60
N SER A 43 -51.01 5.45 31.66
CA SER A 43 -50.67 6.81 32.07
C SER A 43 -50.19 6.84 33.53
N ILE A 44 -49.37 7.86 33.85
CA ILE A 44 -49.21 8.45 35.20
C ILE A 44 -48.41 7.56 36.20
N PRO A 45 -47.61 8.14 37.13
CA PRO A 45 -47.62 9.53 37.59
C PRO A 45 -46.33 10.34 37.47
N ASP A 46 -46.53 11.66 37.53
CA ASP A 46 -45.54 12.62 38.01
C ASP A 46 -45.01 12.24 39.40
N SER A 47 -43.72 12.41 39.62
CA SER A 47 -43.15 12.59 40.97
C SER A 47 -42.31 13.86 40.99
N GLU A 48 -42.75 14.84 41.76
CA GLU A 48 -42.05 16.11 41.98
C GLU A 48 -40.60 15.86 42.45
N ILE A 49 -39.63 16.43 41.73
CA ILE A 49 -38.30 16.68 42.30
C ILE A 49 -38.14 18.20 42.38
N LEU A 50 -38.03 18.66 43.63
CA LEU A 50 -37.78 20.05 43.98
C LEU A 50 -36.42 20.48 43.45
N ALA A 51 -36.38 21.64 42.80
CA ALA A 51 -35.11 22.30 42.50
C ALA A 51 -34.48 22.83 43.80
N GLU A 52 -33.29 22.32 44.14
CA GLU A 52 -32.29 23.08 44.88
C GLU A 52 -31.04 23.22 44.02
N GLU A 53 -30.86 24.41 43.44
CA GLU A 53 -29.57 24.83 42.90
C GLU A 53 -28.57 24.92 44.05
N LYS A 54 -27.39 24.30 43.89
CA LYS A 54 -26.20 24.72 44.64
C LYS A 54 -24.91 24.41 43.89
N GLU A 55 -24.19 25.49 43.59
CA GLU A 55 -22.78 25.43 43.19
C GLU A 55 -21.96 24.69 44.25
N VAL A 56 -21.22 23.66 43.84
CA VAL A 56 -19.94 23.30 44.44
C VAL A 56 -18.95 22.95 43.32
N ALA A 57 -18.35 23.98 42.72
CA ALA A 57 -17.14 23.80 41.94
C ALA A 57 -15.93 23.83 42.89
N ALA A 58 -15.38 22.66 43.22
CA ALA A 58 -14.15 22.55 43.99
C ALA A 58 -13.38 21.26 43.65
N THR A 59 -12.43 21.40 42.71
CA THR A 59 -11.08 20.82 42.74
C THR A 59 -10.92 19.35 43.16
N ILE A 60 -10.80 18.46 42.16
CA ILE A 60 -9.92 17.30 42.25
C ILE A 60 -8.88 17.45 41.13
N GLU A 61 -7.65 17.84 41.49
CA GLU A 61 -6.52 17.78 40.56
C GLU A 61 -6.08 16.32 40.39
N SER A 62 -6.70 15.63 39.44
CA SER A 62 -6.12 14.40 38.88
C SER A 62 -4.95 14.80 37.99
N THR A 63 -3.72 14.57 38.46
CA THR A 63 -2.50 14.78 37.66
C THR A 63 -2.29 13.64 36.67
N THR A 64 -3.16 13.53 35.67
CA THR A 64 -2.92 12.71 34.48
C THR A 64 -1.96 13.44 33.54
N THR A 65 -0.66 13.21 33.73
CA THR A 65 0.36 13.61 32.75
C THR A 65 0.26 12.71 31.51
N THR A 66 -0.51 13.15 30.51
CA THR A 66 -0.53 12.54 29.19
C THR A 66 0.81 12.74 28.48
N SER A 67 1.72 11.78 28.58
CA SER A 67 2.89 11.73 27.70
C SER A 67 2.47 11.18 26.34
N THR A 68 2.42 12.04 25.33
CA THR A 68 2.26 11.64 23.92
C THR A 68 3.43 10.75 23.50
N ILE A 69 3.22 9.43 23.49
CA ILE A 69 4.15 8.48 22.89
C ILE A 69 4.02 8.60 21.38
N LYS A 70 5.05 9.13 20.72
CA LYS A 70 5.25 8.90 19.28
C LYS A 70 5.92 7.54 19.13
N THR A 71 5.18 6.58 18.61
CA THR A 71 5.73 5.31 18.15
C THR A 71 6.54 5.53 16.87
N THR A 72 7.80 5.08 16.87
CA THR A 72 8.55 4.71 15.67
C THR A 72 9.25 3.40 15.97
N SER A 73 9.04 2.41 15.11
CA SER A 73 9.47 1.03 15.30
C SER A 73 10.99 0.83 15.15
N ASP A 74 11.37 -0.41 15.49
CA ASP A 74 12.55 -1.14 15.04
C ASP A 74 13.87 -1.07 15.83
N SER A 75 14.14 -2.21 16.47
CA SER A 75 15.45 -2.84 16.66
C SER A 75 16.44 -2.23 17.67
N LEU A 76 16.27 -2.60 18.95
CA LEU A 76 17.37 -2.71 19.90
C LEU A 76 17.33 -4.08 20.60
N GLU A 77 17.82 -5.10 19.89
CA GLU A 77 18.18 -6.38 20.51
C GLU A 77 19.71 -6.57 20.44
N LYS A 78 20.31 -7.03 21.53
CA LYS A 78 21.72 -7.44 21.70
C LYS A 78 22.79 -6.33 21.66
N ALA A 79 23.21 -5.92 22.86
CA ALA A 79 24.57 -5.46 23.10
C ALA A 79 25.31 -6.47 23.99
N LEU A 80 26.24 -7.24 23.42
CA LEU A 80 27.60 -7.47 23.93
C LEU A 80 28.36 -8.46 23.01
N GLU A 81 29.38 -7.98 22.28
CA GLU A 81 30.73 -8.57 22.25
C GLU A 81 31.70 -7.76 21.36
N ALA A 82 32.94 -7.61 21.84
CA ALA A 82 34.18 -7.36 21.08
C ALA A 82 34.36 -6.10 20.17
N THR A 83 34.96 -5.06 20.77
CA THR A 83 36.19 -4.35 20.30
C THR A 83 36.29 -3.52 19.00
N THR A 84 36.77 -2.26 19.21
CA THR A 84 37.77 -1.47 18.44
C THR A 84 37.43 -0.60 17.22
N SER A 85 38.01 0.62 17.26
CA SER A 85 38.55 1.47 16.16
C SER A 85 37.69 2.62 15.59
N GLU A 86 38.13 3.87 15.89
CA GLU A 86 38.32 5.06 14.99
C GLU A 86 37.15 5.55 14.06
N THR A 87 36.92 6.85 13.77
CA THR A 87 37.62 8.13 14.03
C THR A 87 36.72 9.38 13.87
N SER A 88 37.09 10.47 14.57
CA SER A 88 37.04 11.92 14.20
C SER A 88 35.74 12.71 13.88
N SER A 89 35.63 13.86 14.60
CA SER A 89 35.23 15.23 14.13
C SER A 89 33.74 15.51 13.78
N THR A 90 33.14 16.69 14.07
CA THR A 90 33.68 17.98 14.57
C THR A 90 32.61 18.80 15.34
N GLU A 91 33.04 19.82 16.10
CA GLU A 91 32.22 20.62 17.04
C GLU A 91 31.52 21.87 16.45
N SER A 92 30.42 22.28 17.08
CA SER A 92 30.03 23.66 17.52
C SER A 92 28.53 23.62 17.91
N GLY A 93 28.01 24.18 19.01
CA GLY A 93 28.36 25.32 19.86
C GLY A 93 27.17 26.33 19.79
N SER A 94 26.50 26.80 20.86
CA SER A 94 26.81 26.79 22.29
C SER A 94 25.59 27.17 23.17
N ALA A 95 25.57 26.70 24.43
CA ALA A 95 24.99 27.32 25.65
C ALA A 95 23.48 27.70 25.72
N SER A 96 22.73 27.58 26.84
CA SER A 96 22.87 26.94 28.16
C SER A 96 21.49 27.07 28.90
N GLN A 97 21.20 26.66 30.15
CA GLN A 97 22.00 26.16 31.30
C GLN A 97 21.12 25.39 32.31
N SER A 98 21.77 24.72 33.27
CA SER A 98 21.34 24.30 34.63
C SER A 98 20.63 22.94 34.79
N SER A 99 20.98 22.09 35.77
CA SER A 99 22.14 22.09 36.69
C SER A 99 22.33 20.75 37.42
N ALA A 100 23.61 20.33 37.61
CA ALA A 100 24.11 19.35 38.60
C ALA A 100 23.61 17.87 38.51
N SER A 101 24.44 16.83 38.69
CA SER A 101 25.90 16.73 38.80
C SER A 101 26.37 15.29 38.51
N GLN A 102 27.41 15.11 37.69
CA GLN A 102 28.13 13.83 37.50
C GLN A 102 29.63 14.02 37.76
N HIS A 103 30.19 13.22 38.68
CA HIS A 103 31.63 12.93 38.84
C HIS A 103 31.79 11.84 39.93
N ARG A 104 32.79 10.93 39.95
CA ARG A 104 34.07 10.83 39.22
C ARG A 104 34.61 9.39 39.28
N LYS A 105 35.27 8.92 38.21
CA LYS A 105 36.43 7.99 38.21
C LYS A 105 37.43 8.67 37.25
N GLU A 106 38.63 9.06 37.64
CA GLU A 106 39.88 8.30 37.89
C GLU A 106 40.92 9.35 38.42
N ILE A 107 42.18 9.09 38.82
CA ILE A 107 43.17 8.00 38.66
C ILE A 107 44.14 8.06 39.86
N GLU A 108 44.86 6.98 40.20
CA GLU A 108 46.05 7.04 41.06
C GLU A 108 47.30 7.40 40.26
N THR A 109 48.00 8.50 40.63
CA THR A 109 49.46 8.56 40.93
C THR A 109 49.96 10.01 40.89
N GLU A 110 50.40 10.53 42.04
CA GLU A 110 51.72 11.18 42.19
C GLU A 110 51.91 11.59 43.67
N GLU A 111 52.90 11.00 44.34
CA GLU A 111 53.39 11.55 45.60
C GLU A 111 54.26 12.79 45.31
N THR A 112 53.92 13.96 45.85
CA THR A 112 54.66 14.54 47.00
C THR A 112 54.34 16.02 47.23
N SER A 113 54.16 16.36 48.50
CA SER A 113 54.33 17.70 49.10
C SER A 113 53.52 18.88 48.54
N LEU A 114 52.43 19.23 49.24
CA LEU A 114 52.45 20.39 50.14
C LEU A 114 51.29 20.34 51.13
N LYS A 115 51.59 20.51 52.42
CA LYS A 115 50.60 20.46 53.50
C LYS A 115 49.66 21.67 53.44
N ALA A 116 48.41 21.44 53.06
CA ALA A 116 47.29 22.29 53.46
C ALA A 116 46.46 21.51 54.49
N GLN A 117 46.65 21.86 55.76
CA GLN A 117 46.06 21.17 56.91
C GLN A 117 44.59 21.57 57.08
N THR A 118 43.70 21.02 56.26
CA THR A 118 42.28 20.93 56.60
C THR A 118 42.12 19.82 57.64
N THR A 119 41.99 20.22 58.91
CA THR A 119 41.56 19.30 59.97
C THR A 119 40.16 18.83 59.66
N SER A 120 40.06 17.66 59.05
CA SER A 120 38.86 16.82 59.06
C SER A 120 38.53 16.53 60.52
N THR A 121 37.68 17.37 61.12
CA THR A 121 37.23 17.17 62.49
C THR A 121 36.29 15.99 62.49
N VAL A 122 36.76 14.87 63.07
CA VAL A 122 35.94 13.69 63.38
C VAL A 122 34.64 14.16 64.01
N LEU A 123 33.51 13.88 63.36
CA LEU A 123 32.20 14.21 63.90
C LEU A 123 31.92 13.27 65.06
N THR A 124 31.35 13.76 66.16
CA THR A 124 31.05 12.93 67.33
C THR A 124 29.70 13.31 67.92
N GLY A 125 29.05 12.34 68.56
CA GLY A 125 27.76 12.54 69.23
C GLY A 125 27.46 11.41 70.21
N MET A 126 26.22 11.40 70.71
CA MET A 126 25.73 10.44 71.69
C MET A 126 24.37 9.87 71.26
N ILE A 127 24.12 8.60 71.53
CA ILE A 127 22.81 7.95 71.44
C ILE A 127 22.54 7.32 72.80
N GLY A 128 21.63 7.91 73.57
CA GLY A 128 21.50 7.63 75.00
C GLY A 128 22.82 7.87 75.74
N THR A 129 23.51 6.79 76.09
CA THR A 129 24.83 6.79 76.77
C THR A 129 25.96 6.21 75.92
N SER A 130 25.68 5.70 74.72
CA SER A 130 26.71 5.30 73.74
C SER A 130 27.26 6.54 73.02
N GLN A 131 28.59 6.68 72.96
CA GLN A 131 29.25 7.72 72.17
C GLN A 131 29.56 7.20 70.77
N TRP A 132 29.32 8.00 69.72
CA TRP A 132 29.72 7.67 68.35
C TRP A 132 30.74 8.67 67.78
N SER A 133 31.51 8.23 66.78
CA SER A 133 32.43 9.07 66.02
C SER A 133 32.53 8.66 64.55
N LEU A 134 32.41 9.62 63.63
CA LEU A 134 32.58 9.42 62.18
C LEU A 134 33.85 10.12 61.69
N ASP A 135 34.75 9.37 61.06
CA ASP A 135 35.79 9.95 60.20
C ASP A 135 35.24 10.15 58.78
N PRO A 136 35.03 11.40 58.32
CA PRO A 136 34.47 11.64 56.99
C PRO A 136 35.48 11.40 55.85
N THR A 137 36.75 11.07 56.17
CA THR A 137 37.78 10.72 55.18
C THR A 137 37.60 9.27 54.70
N SER A 138 37.53 8.33 55.66
CA SER A 138 37.22 6.92 55.39
C SER A 138 35.73 6.66 55.17
N GLY A 139 34.85 7.42 55.84
CA GLY A 139 33.43 7.12 55.97
C GLY A 139 33.14 6.08 57.06
N GLU A 140 34.08 5.81 57.98
CA GLU A 140 33.90 4.86 59.09
C GLU A 140 33.22 5.52 60.29
N LEU A 141 32.04 5.00 60.64
CA LEU A 141 31.31 5.34 61.87
C LEU A 141 31.65 4.31 62.96
N THR A 142 32.36 4.75 63.99
CA THR A 142 32.59 3.95 65.20
C THR A 142 31.50 4.21 66.23
N ILE A 143 30.88 3.15 66.75
CA ILE A 143 29.91 3.21 67.85
C ILE A 143 30.57 2.67 69.13
N GLY A 144 30.50 3.44 70.21
CA GLY A 144 31.06 3.15 71.52
C GLY A 144 30.14 2.29 72.40
N PRO A 145 30.67 1.58 73.40
CA PRO A 145 29.85 0.85 74.35
C PRO A 145 28.89 1.78 75.11
N GLY A 146 27.72 1.26 75.49
CA GLY A 146 26.73 2.03 76.24
C GLY A 146 25.31 1.45 76.12
N VAL A 147 24.32 2.31 76.32
CA VAL A 147 22.89 2.01 76.16
C VAL A 147 22.29 3.06 75.23
N PHE A 148 21.64 2.63 74.15
CA PHE A 148 20.88 3.51 73.26
C PHE A 148 19.62 4.07 73.95
N SER A 149 19.08 5.16 73.42
CA SER A 149 17.74 5.66 73.80
C SER A 149 16.65 4.70 73.29
N ASP A 150 15.45 4.79 73.89
CA ASP A 150 14.29 3.98 73.47
C ASP A 150 13.82 4.25 72.04
N ASP A 151 14.13 5.43 71.53
CA ASP A 151 14.01 5.81 70.12
C ASP A 151 15.41 6.23 69.62
N VAL A 152 15.76 5.73 68.43
CA VAL A 152 17.03 5.99 67.74
C VAL A 152 16.83 6.54 66.33
N SER A 153 15.60 6.84 65.91
CA SER A 153 15.29 7.16 64.50
C SER A 153 15.97 8.44 63.99
N SER A 154 16.38 9.32 64.91
CA SER A 154 17.10 10.59 64.63
C SER A 154 18.57 10.57 65.08
N ALA A 155 19.09 9.40 65.49
CA ALA A 155 20.43 9.21 66.04
C ALA A 155 21.57 9.75 65.15
N PHE A 156 21.33 9.76 63.84
CA PHE A 156 22.33 10.01 62.81
C PHE A 156 21.91 11.01 61.74
N ASP A 157 20.82 11.77 61.91
CA ASP A 157 20.31 12.75 60.94
C ASP A 157 21.35 13.80 60.52
N SER A 158 22.33 14.06 61.38
CA SER A 158 23.44 15.01 61.13
C SER A 158 24.63 14.43 60.35
N ILE A 159 24.66 13.12 60.05
CA ILE A 159 25.76 12.46 59.33
C ILE A 159 25.29 11.83 58.02
N SER A 160 26.21 11.69 57.07
CA SER A 160 25.95 11.10 55.75
C SER A 160 27.23 10.48 55.20
N ASN A 161 27.13 9.77 54.06
CA ASN A 161 28.27 9.12 53.39
C ASN A 161 29.03 8.12 54.31
N VAL A 162 28.30 7.47 55.24
CA VAL A 162 28.81 6.34 56.02
C VAL A 162 29.03 5.16 55.06
N LYS A 163 30.24 4.63 55.05
CA LYS A 163 30.65 3.48 54.23
C LYS A 163 30.88 2.22 55.04
N LYS A 164 31.16 2.38 56.33
CA LYS A 164 31.45 1.29 57.26
C LYS A 164 30.94 1.67 58.64
N VAL A 165 30.37 0.72 59.36
CA VAL A 165 30.05 0.84 60.79
C VAL A 165 30.93 -0.12 61.58
N THR A 166 31.43 0.31 62.74
CA THR A 166 32.27 -0.52 63.62
C THR A 166 31.84 -0.35 65.06
N PHE A 167 31.34 -1.41 65.70
CA PHE A 167 31.09 -1.40 67.15
C PHE A 167 32.38 -1.68 67.93
N SER A 168 32.77 -0.75 68.80
CA SER A 168 34.02 -0.82 69.58
C SER A 168 33.86 -1.47 70.96
N GLY A 169 32.62 -1.65 71.43
CA GLY A 169 32.28 -2.38 72.65
C GLY A 169 30.76 -2.64 72.76
N PRO A 170 30.31 -3.42 73.76
CA PRO A 170 28.90 -3.80 73.90
C PRO A 170 27.94 -2.62 74.04
N VAL A 171 26.86 -2.63 73.26
CA VAL A 171 25.78 -1.66 73.24
C VAL A 171 24.47 -2.37 73.55
N LYS A 172 23.71 -1.89 74.53
CA LYS A 172 22.34 -2.34 74.77
C LYS A 172 21.35 -1.45 74.01
N ALA A 173 20.53 -2.05 73.16
CA ALA A 173 19.46 -1.35 72.46
C ALA A 173 18.35 -0.85 73.42
N GLY A 174 17.66 0.22 73.01
CA GLY A 174 16.41 0.64 73.63
C GLY A 174 15.21 -0.14 73.09
N LYS A 175 13.99 0.36 73.31
CA LYS A 175 12.75 -0.28 72.82
C LYS A 175 12.59 -0.33 71.29
N SER A 176 13.11 0.65 70.54
CA SER A 176 13.06 0.65 69.08
C SER A 176 14.46 0.81 68.47
N LEU A 177 14.72 0.08 67.38
CA LEU A 177 15.85 0.28 66.49
C LEU A 177 15.43 0.88 65.14
N LYS A 178 14.24 1.50 65.11
CA LYS A 178 13.64 2.06 63.91
C LYS A 178 14.60 2.99 63.18
N SER A 179 14.75 2.75 61.88
CA SER A 179 15.59 3.54 60.96
C SER A 179 17.08 3.65 61.32
N LEU A 180 17.64 2.85 62.26
CA LEU A 180 19.00 3.06 62.80
C LEU A 180 20.10 3.21 61.74
N PHE A 181 20.03 2.45 60.63
CA PHE A 181 20.99 2.51 59.53
C PHE A 181 20.33 2.94 58.20
N SER A 182 19.13 3.52 58.27
CA SER A 182 18.31 3.86 57.10
C SER A 182 18.99 4.88 56.18
N SER A 183 18.82 4.68 54.87
CA SER A 183 19.26 5.57 53.80
C SER A 183 20.78 5.76 53.71
N TRP A 184 21.56 4.79 54.22
CA TRP A 184 23.01 4.76 54.03
C TRP A 184 23.39 4.00 52.77
N PHE A 185 23.06 4.58 51.62
CA PHE A 185 23.30 4.02 50.28
C PHE A 185 24.76 3.58 50.04
N ALA A 186 25.72 4.26 50.67
CA ALA A 186 27.16 4.02 50.55
C ALA A 186 27.71 2.97 51.54
N LEU A 187 26.90 2.46 52.47
CA LEU A 187 27.30 1.48 53.46
C LEU A 187 27.67 0.15 52.79
N LEU A 188 28.90 -0.32 53.00
CA LEU A 188 29.43 -1.56 52.42
C LEU A 188 29.48 -2.71 53.44
N SER A 189 29.66 -2.40 54.73
CA SER A 189 29.79 -3.40 55.80
C SER A 189 29.50 -2.84 57.19
N ILE A 190 29.09 -3.73 58.10
CA ILE A 190 28.96 -3.47 59.54
C ILE A 190 29.85 -4.48 60.27
N GLU A 191 30.89 -4.00 60.95
CA GLU A 191 31.77 -4.80 61.77
C GLU A 191 31.31 -4.81 63.24
N ARG A 192 31.39 -5.99 63.85
CA ARG A 192 31.09 -6.26 65.25
C ARG A 192 29.64 -6.02 65.67
N LEU A 193 28.68 -6.30 64.78
CA LEU A 193 27.25 -6.22 65.11
C LEU A 193 26.85 -7.18 66.26
N ASP A 194 27.67 -8.19 66.56
CA ASP A 194 27.60 -9.05 67.77
C ASP A 194 27.64 -8.29 69.10
N TYR A 195 28.04 -7.02 69.09
CA TYR A 195 28.01 -6.15 70.27
C TYR A 195 26.65 -5.47 70.52
N LEU A 196 25.67 -5.56 69.62
CA LEU A 196 24.36 -4.94 69.80
C LEU A 196 23.36 -5.91 70.47
N ASP A 197 23.18 -5.79 71.78
CA ASP A 197 22.15 -6.52 72.55
C ASP A 197 20.75 -5.99 72.19
N THR A 198 20.01 -6.81 71.44
CA THR A 198 18.67 -6.54 70.89
C THR A 198 17.52 -7.11 71.73
N SER A 199 17.82 -7.81 72.84
CA SER A 199 16.87 -8.58 73.68
C SER A 199 15.69 -7.81 74.31
N GLN A 200 15.56 -6.53 74.03
CA GLN A 200 14.50 -5.65 74.54
C GLN A 200 13.80 -4.84 73.44
N VAL A 201 14.21 -5.02 72.18
CA VAL A 201 13.67 -4.30 71.02
C VAL A 201 12.31 -4.87 70.65
N THR A 202 11.33 -4.00 70.44
CA THR A 202 9.96 -4.36 70.01
C THR A 202 9.64 -3.90 68.59
N ASP A 203 10.48 -3.06 68.00
CA ASP A 203 10.32 -2.43 66.69
C ASP A 203 11.68 -2.36 65.99
N MET A 204 11.80 -3.06 64.85
CA MET A 204 12.96 -3.03 63.94
C MET A 204 12.58 -2.46 62.57
N SER A 205 11.45 -1.75 62.47
CA SER A 205 10.97 -1.19 61.21
C SER A 205 12.03 -0.26 60.59
N TYR A 206 12.17 -0.29 59.27
CA TYR A 206 13.10 0.53 58.51
C TYR A 206 14.61 0.38 58.83
N MET A 207 15.04 -0.60 59.65
CA MET A 207 16.38 -0.60 60.26
C MET A 207 17.55 -0.51 59.25
N PHE A 208 17.46 -1.21 58.12
CA PHE A 208 18.46 -1.21 57.03
C PHE A 208 17.90 -0.69 55.68
N THR A 209 16.74 0.00 55.70
CA THR A 209 16.12 0.56 54.49
C THR A 209 17.14 1.33 53.64
N ASN A 210 17.14 1.15 52.33
CA ASN A 210 18.00 1.86 51.38
C ASN A 210 19.52 1.63 51.55
N CYS A 211 19.96 0.60 52.29
CA CYS A 211 21.38 0.17 52.34
C CYS A 211 21.83 -0.52 51.04
N THR A 212 21.69 0.14 49.89
CA THR A 212 21.91 -0.43 48.55
C THR A 212 23.34 -0.93 48.29
N GLY A 213 24.34 -0.39 49.00
CA GLY A 213 25.75 -0.78 48.86
C GLY A 213 26.15 -2.02 49.68
N LEU A 214 25.29 -2.47 50.60
CA LEU A 214 25.61 -3.51 51.58
C LEU A 214 25.56 -4.87 50.89
N GLN A 215 26.70 -5.57 50.82
CA GLN A 215 26.81 -6.84 50.08
C GLN A 215 26.53 -8.08 50.94
N THR A 216 26.89 -7.99 52.22
CA THR A 216 26.69 -9.02 53.24
C THR A 216 26.29 -8.35 54.56
N LEU A 217 25.47 -9.04 55.35
CA LEU A 217 25.05 -8.60 56.67
C LEU A 217 24.91 -9.83 57.57
N ASP A 218 25.54 -9.77 58.75
CA ASP A 218 25.46 -10.80 59.78
C ASP A 218 24.50 -10.35 60.88
N VAL A 219 23.30 -10.93 60.89
CA VAL A 219 22.25 -10.70 61.90
C VAL A 219 22.13 -11.85 62.92
N SER A 220 23.08 -12.79 62.93
CA SER A 220 23.02 -14.04 63.72
C SER A 220 22.94 -13.84 65.24
N ASN A 221 23.28 -12.64 65.74
CA ASN A 221 23.23 -12.27 67.15
C ASN A 221 21.97 -11.47 67.53
N PHE A 222 21.01 -11.30 66.61
CA PHE A 222 19.75 -10.62 66.91
C PHE A 222 18.83 -11.54 67.71
N ASP A 223 18.37 -11.04 68.86
CA ASP A 223 17.25 -11.57 69.63
C ASP A 223 16.00 -10.81 69.19
N THR A 224 15.18 -11.44 68.36
CA THR A 224 13.93 -10.87 67.86
C THR A 224 12.70 -11.34 68.63
N SER A 225 12.86 -12.08 69.74
CA SER A 225 11.77 -12.73 70.49
C SER A 225 10.70 -11.77 71.05
N GLN A 226 10.98 -10.47 71.08
CA GLN A 226 10.08 -9.40 71.51
C GLN A 226 9.64 -8.45 70.38
N VAL A 227 10.11 -8.67 69.15
CA VAL A 227 9.85 -7.78 68.01
C VAL A 227 8.44 -8.03 67.48
N THR A 228 7.70 -6.93 67.31
CA THR A 228 6.30 -6.92 66.86
C THR A 228 6.13 -6.30 65.46
N ASN A 229 7.10 -5.52 65.01
CA ASN A 229 7.09 -4.85 63.71
C ASN A 229 8.48 -4.99 63.03
N MET A 230 8.48 -5.53 61.81
CA MET A 230 9.66 -5.69 60.94
C MET A 230 9.47 -5.03 59.57
N SER A 231 8.50 -4.12 59.41
CA SER A 231 8.22 -3.54 58.09
C SER A 231 9.36 -2.70 57.54
N MET A 232 9.58 -2.82 56.24
CA MET A 232 10.70 -2.20 55.52
C MET A 232 12.11 -2.48 56.08
N MET A 233 12.30 -3.50 56.93
CA MET A 233 13.57 -3.74 57.65
C MET A 233 14.77 -3.84 56.71
N PHE A 234 14.64 -4.52 55.57
CA PHE A 234 15.67 -4.63 54.52
C PHE A 234 15.25 -3.98 53.20
N TYR A 235 14.21 -3.13 53.19
CA TYR A 235 13.70 -2.47 51.98
C TYR A 235 14.84 -1.86 51.15
N ASN A 236 14.86 -2.16 49.85
CA ASN A 236 15.80 -1.66 48.86
C ASN A 236 17.28 -1.97 49.17
N CYS A 237 17.59 -3.05 49.90
CA CYS A 237 18.95 -3.58 50.08
C CYS A 237 19.47 -4.32 48.82
N ARG A 238 19.45 -3.66 47.65
CA ARG A 238 19.81 -4.22 46.33
C ARG A 238 21.19 -4.90 46.26
N GLY A 239 22.11 -4.54 47.13
CA GLY A 239 23.47 -5.11 47.17
C GLY A 239 23.56 -6.48 47.84
N LEU A 240 22.61 -6.85 48.71
CA LEU A 240 22.65 -8.09 49.46
C LEU A 240 22.47 -9.28 48.52
N GLN A 241 23.46 -10.19 48.48
CA GLN A 241 23.41 -11.40 47.64
C GLN A 241 22.79 -12.59 48.38
N THR A 242 23.00 -12.62 49.70
CA THR A 242 22.52 -13.63 50.64
C THR A 242 22.24 -12.96 51.98
N LEU A 243 21.22 -13.42 52.70
CA LEU A 243 20.93 -13.02 54.07
C LEU A 243 20.50 -14.26 54.86
N ASP A 244 21.12 -14.50 56.01
CA ASP A 244 20.73 -15.56 56.94
C ASP A 244 19.83 -14.96 58.02
N VAL A 245 18.56 -15.39 58.06
CA VAL A 245 17.56 -14.99 59.05
C VAL A 245 17.10 -16.17 59.91
N SER A 246 17.86 -17.28 59.92
CA SER A 246 17.50 -18.52 60.61
C SER A 246 17.42 -18.39 62.14
N ASN A 247 18.01 -17.34 62.72
CA ASN A 247 17.90 -17.01 64.14
C ASN A 247 16.69 -16.12 64.49
N PHE A 248 15.88 -15.67 63.53
CA PHE A 248 14.77 -14.78 63.80
C PHE A 248 13.59 -15.55 64.42
N GLU A 249 13.31 -15.28 65.69
CA GLU A 249 12.05 -15.60 66.34
C GLU A 249 10.99 -14.55 65.92
N THR A 250 9.94 -14.98 65.21
CA THR A 250 8.94 -14.07 64.59
C THR A 250 7.53 -14.23 65.15
N SER A 251 7.33 -15.07 66.18
CA SER A 251 6.02 -15.45 66.74
C SER A 251 5.18 -14.30 67.33
N GLN A 252 5.78 -13.12 67.53
CA GLN A 252 5.12 -11.90 68.01
C GLN A 252 4.97 -10.82 66.92
N VAL A 253 5.47 -11.06 65.70
CA VAL A 253 5.45 -10.09 64.61
C VAL A 253 4.04 -10.01 64.00
N THR A 254 3.54 -8.78 63.87
CA THR A 254 2.21 -8.48 63.32
C THR A 254 2.26 -7.80 61.95
N ASP A 255 3.40 -7.19 61.61
CA ASP A 255 3.63 -6.43 60.39
C ASP A 255 4.99 -6.82 59.78
N MET A 256 4.94 -7.43 58.59
CA MET A 256 6.08 -7.80 57.74
C MET A 256 6.03 -7.07 56.38
N SER A 257 5.20 -6.03 56.25
CA SER A 257 5.02 -5.31 55.00
C SER A 257 6.36 -4.76 54.48
N TYR A 258 6.62 -4.90 53.18
CA TYR A 258 7.83 -4.43 52.50
C TYR A 258 9.18 -4.94 53.09
N MET A 259 9.18 -6.01 53.91
CA MET A 259 10.36 -6.42 54.69
C MET A 259 11.61 -6.66 53.83
N PHE A 260 11.43 -7.28 52.65
CA PHE A 260 12.50 -7.56 51.67
C PHE A 260 12.28 -6.87 50.31
N ASP A 261 11.34 -5.94 50.18
CA ASP A 261 11.06 -5.22 48.92
C ASP A 261 12.36 -4.68 48.30
N ALA A 262 12.50 -4.79 46.98
CA ALA A 262 13.61 -4.35 46.18
C ALA A 262 14.97 -4.90 46.63
N CYS A 263 15.01 -6.04 47.32
CA CYS A 263 16.22 -6.82 47.56
C CYS A 263 16.63 -7.61 46.30
N SER A 264 16.72 -6.94 45.15
CA SER A 264 16.96 -7.55 43.83
C SER A 264 18.28 -8.32 43.69
N GLY A 265 19.22 -8.15 44.62
CA GLY A 265 20.48 -8.89 44.67
C GLY A 265 20.36 -10.30 45.26
N LEU A 266 19.32 -10.57 46.07
CA LEU A 266 19.17 -11.84 46.77
C LEU A 266 18.92 -12.96 45.77
N GLN A 267 19.80 -13.97 45.75
CA GLN A 267 19.66 -15.15 44.90
C GLN A 267 18.87 -16.27 45.61
N THR A 268 18.97 -16.31 46.93
CA THR A 268 18.29 -17.26 47.82
C THR A 268 17.95 -16.55 49.14
N LEU A 269 16.79 -16.88 49.72
CA LEU A 269 16.39 -16.47 51.05
C LEU A 269 15.68 -17.65 51.70
N ASP A 270 16.12 -18.03 52.90
CA ASP A 270 15.47 -19.07 53.72
C ASP A 270 14.59 -18.38 54.77
N VAL A 271 13.28 -18.56 54.68
CA VAL A 271 12.28 -18.07 55.63
C VAL A 271 11.56 -19.22 56.34
N SER A 272 12.10 -20.44 56.29
CA SER A 272 11.45 -21.64 56.82
C SER A 272 11.26 -21.62 58.35
N ASN A 273 11.99 -20.78 59.07
CA ASN A 273 11.84 -20.56 60.51
C ASN A 273 10.78 -19.50 60.90
N PHE A 274 10.08 -18.88 59.94
CA PHE A 274 9.16 -17.79 60.25
C PHE A 274 7.81 -18.31 60.78
N GLU A 275 7.42 -17.85 61.97
CA GLU A 275 6.13 -18.14 62.61
C GLU A 275 5.15 -16.99 62.34
N THR A 276 4.43 -17.02 61.21
CA THR A 276 3.62 -15.89 60.74
C THR A 276 2.20 -15.80 61.30
N SER A 277 1.80 -16.66 62.26
CA SER A 277 0.41 -16.79 62.74
C SER A 277 -0.23 -15.54 63.38
N GLN A 278 0.56 -14.49 63.66
CA GLN A 278 0.08 -13.19 64.17
C GLN A 278 0.20 -12.06 63.12
N VAL A 279 0.73 -12.33 61.94
CA VAL A 279 0.96 -11.33 60.88
C VAL A 279 -0.37 -10.98 60.22
N THR A 280 -0.67 -9.68 60.15
CA THR A 280 -1.90 -9.16 59.53
C THR A 280 -1.66 -8.45 58.19
N ASP A 281 -0.43 -8.00 57.93
CA ASP A 281 -0.02 -7.33 56.70
C ASP A 281 1.28 -7.94 56.14
N MET A 282 1.20 -8.42 54.89
CA MET A 282 2.33 -8.96 54.10
C MET A 282 2.49 -8.20 52.76
N SER A 283 1.93 -7.00 52.63
CA SER A 283 2.00 -6.22 51.39
C SER A 283 3.44 -5.94 50.97
N SER A 284 3.72 -6.15 49.68
CA SER A 284 5.03 -6.02 49.04
C SER A 284 6.19 -6.72 49.78
N MET A 285 5.93 -7.76 50.60
CA MET A 285 6.96 -8.38 51.45
C MET A 285 8.21 -8.84 50.65
N PHE A 286 8.02 -9.35 49.42
CA PHE A 286 9.08 -9.78 48.50
C PHE A 286 9.05 -9.02 47.16
N ASP A 287 8.42 -7.85 47.11
CA ASP A 287 8.32 -7.03 45.90
C ASP A 287 9.70 -6.75 45.29
N ALA A 288 9.79 -6.74 43.97
CA ALA A 288 11.02 -6.54 43.20
C ALA A 288 12.25 -7.40 43.60
N CYS A 289 12.06 -8.53 44.32
CA CYS A 289 13.07 -9.56 44.61
C CYS A 289 13.46 -10.39 43.37
N SER A 290 13.70 -9.70 42.25
CA SER A 290 13.99 -10.23 40.91
C SER A 290 15.20 -11.18 40.80
N GLY A 291 16.08 -11.23 41.81
CA GLY A 291 17.17 -12.20 41.89
C GLY A 291 16.75 -13.61 42.35
N LEU A 292 15.62 -13.73 43.06
CA LEU A 292 15.11 -15.01 43.57
C LEU A 292 14.57 -15.88 42.43
N GLN A 293 15.07 -17.10 42.31
CA GLN A 293 14.57 -18.09 41.34
C GLN A 293 13.47 -18.99 41.92
N THR A 294 13.53 -19.21 43.23
CA THR A 294 12.61 -20.02 44.05
C THR A 294 12.52 -19.40 45.44
N LEU A 295 11.36 -19.49 46.08
CA LEU A 295 11.17 -19.10 47.47
C LEU A 295 10.24 -20.14 48.14
N ASP A 296 10.63 -20.64 49.31
CA ASP A 296 9.82 -21.58 50.09
C ASP A 296 9.03 -20.78 51.15
N VAL A 297 7.71 -20.74 50.97
CA VAL A 297 6.75 -20.11 51.90
C VAL A 297 5.82 -21.13 52.56
N SER A 298 6.14 -22.43 52.48
CA SER A 298 5.28 -23.53 52.92
C SER A 298 4.95 -23.57 54.42
N ASN A 299 5.77 -22.91 55.24
CA ASN A 299 5.56 -22.77 56.68
C ASN A 299 4.73 -21.52 57.08
N PHE A 300 4.33 -20.66 56.13
CA PHE A 300 3.57 -19.46 56.45
C PHE A 300 2.12 -19.83 56.83
N ASP A 301 1.72 -19.47 58.05
CA ASP A 301 0.32 -19.33 58.46
C ASP A 301 -0.15 -17.93 58.06
N THR A 302 -1.08 -17.85 57.11
CA THR A 302 -1.63 -16.60 56.59
C THR A 302 -3.06 -16.33 57.05
N SER A 303 -3.60 -17.13 57.99
CA SER A 303 -5.01 -17.10 58.41
C SER A 303 -5.48 -15.78 59.08
N GLN A 304 -4.54 -14.90 59.47
CA GLN A 304 -4.82 -13.56 60.00
C GLN A 304 -4.46 -12.43 59.02
N VAL A 305 -3.90 -12.75 57.85
CA VAL A 305 -3.46 -11.74 56.86
C VAL A 305 -4.67 -11.14 56.15
N THR A 306 -4.76 -9.82 56.18
CA THR A 306 -5.83 -9.05 55.52
C THR A 306 -5.35 -8.35 54.24
N ASN A 307 -4.05 -8.14 54.11
CA ASN A 307 -3.42 -7.41 53.01
C ASN A 307 -2.28 -8.23 52.39
N MET A 308 -2.43 -8.62 51.12
CA MET A 308 -1.42 -9.32 50.31
C MET A 308 -1.04 -8.52 49.05
N ARG A 309 -1.39 -7.23 48.99
CA ARG A 309 -1.08 -6.32 47.87
C ARG A 309 0.39 -6.43 47.49
N GLY A 310 0.66 -6.76 46.23
CA GLY A 310 2.01 -6.78 45.65
C GLY A 310 3.00 -7.75 46.30
N MET A 311 2.56 -8.73 47.10
CA MET A 311 3.46 -9.59 47.92
C MET A 311 4.64 -10.19 47.14
N PHE A 312 4.42 -10.56 45.87
CA PHE A 312 5.44 -11.06 44.93
C PHE A 312 5.53 -10.21 43.64
N PHE A 313 5.12 -8.94 43.68
CA PHE A 313 5.18 -8.05 42.53
C PHE A 313 6.62 -7.92 42.01
N LEU A 314 6.81 -7.90 40.69
CA LEU A 314 8.11 -7.79 40.01
C LEU A 314 9.18 -8.81 40.45
N CYS A 315 8.77 -9.97 41.00
CA CYS A 315 9.63 -11.15 41.20
C CYS A 315 9.98 -11.83 39.86
N THR A 316 10.61 -11.09 38.94
CA THR A 316 10.80 -11.48 37.54
C THR A 316 11.64 -12.76 37.35
N GLY A 317 12.50 -13.11 38.31
CA GLY A 317 13.31 -14.33 38.29
C GLY A 317 12.59 -15.60 38.78
N LEU A 318 11.44 -15.46 39.44
CA LEU A 318 10.75 -16.54 40.16
C LEU A 318 10.11 -17.52 39.18
N GLN A 319 10.63 -18.76 39.12
CA GLN A 319 10.20 -19.79 38.17
C GLN A 319 9.06 -20.67 38.71
N THR A 320 9.05 -20.87 40.02
CA THR A 320 8.08 -21.70 40.75
C THR A 320 7.80 -21.09 42.11
N LEU A 321 6.54 -21.09 42.53
CA LEU A 321 6.09 -20.69 43.86
C LEU A 321 4.99 -21.65 44.30
N ASP A 322 5.12 -22.21 45.50
CA ASP A 322 4.08 -23.01 46.15
C ASP A 322 3.36 -22.12 47.17
N VAL A 323 2.07 -21.88 46.95
CA VAL A 323 1.18 -21.12 47.85
C VAL A 323 0.05 -22.00 48.39
N SER A 324 0.16 -23.32 48.27
CA SER A 324 -0.92 -24.27 48.61
C SER A 324 -1.28 -24.31 50.10
N ASN A 325 -0.41 -23.79 50.97
CA ASN A 325 -0.62 -23.61 52.41
C ASN A 325 -1.34 -22.31 52.78
N PHE A 326 -1.55 -21.37 51.84
CA PHE A 326 -2.11 -20.06 52.18
C PHE A 326 -3.61 -20.16 52.55
N ASP A 327 -4.01 -19.51 53.64
CA ASP A 327 -5.40 -19.25 53.99
C ASP A 327 -5.70 -17.77 53.67
N THR A 328 -6.33 -17.53 52.53
CA THR A 328 -6.66 -16.17 52.09
C THR A 328 -8.04 -15.70 52.57
N SER A 329 -8.71 -16.43 53.47
CA SER A 329 -10.11 -16.18 53.84
C SER A 329 -10.38 -14.84 54.53
N GLN A 330 -9.37 -14.13 55.00
CA GLN A 330 -9.46 -12.77 55.57
C GLN A 330 -8.86 -11.68 54.66
N VAL A 331 -8.32 -12.03 53.50
CA VAL A 331 -7.66 -11.08 52.60
C VAL A 331 -8.70 -10.23 51.87
N THR A 332 -8.52 -8.91 51.92
CA THR A 332 -9.38 -7.94 51.23
C THR A 332 -8.71 -7.29 50.01
N ASP A 333 -7.37 -7.24 49.97
CA ASP A 333 -6.59 -6.64 48.88
C ASP A 333 -5.57 -7.67 48.33
N MET A 334 -5.72 -8.02 47.05
CA MET A 334 -4.80 -8.86 46.26
C MET A 334 -4.22 -8.10 45.05
N ASN A 335 -4.29 -6.77 45.05
CA ASN A 335 -3.81 -5.90 43.99
C ASN A 335 -2.35 -6.21 43.64
N ASN A 336 -2.08 -6.50 42.36
CA ASN A 336 -0.75 -6.83 41.84
C ASN A 336 0.00 -8.01 42.53
N MET A 337 -0.68 -8.89 43.27
CA MET A 337 -0.03 -9.90 44.13
C MET A 337 1.07 -10.73 43.44
N PHE A 338 0.87 -11.12 42.18
CA PHE A 338 1.84 -11.88 41.37
C PHE A 338 2.30 -11.14 40.10
N ALA A 339 1.94 -9.87 39.92
CA ALA A 339 2.24 -9.16 38.67
C ALA A 339 3.75 -9.03 38.43
N GLY A 340 4.17 -9.19 37.18
CA GLY A 340 5.57 -9.14 36.81
C GLY A 340 6.39 -10.37 37.23
N CYS A 341 5.76 -11.46 37.72
CA CYS A 341 6.38 -12.78 37.84
C CYS A 341 6.64 -13.41 36.45
N LYS A 342 7.47 -12.76 35.63
CA LYS A 342 7.70 -13.07 34.21
C LYS A 342 8.24 -14.47 33.93
N ALA A 343 8.92 -15.11 34.88
CA ALA A 343 9.45 -16.46 34.75
C ALA A 343 8.50 -17.57 35.22
N LEU A 344 7.38 -17.22 35.86
CA LEU A 344 6.44 -18.18 36.45
C LEU A 344 5.61 -18.85 35.35
N GLN A 345 5.64 -20.19 35.31
CA GLN A 345 4.96 -20.98 34.25
C GLN A 345 3.59 -21.52 34.69
N THR A 346 3.45 -21.83 35.98
CA THR A 346 2.25 -22.43 36.58
C THR A 346 2.11 -21.95 38.01
N LEU A 347 0.88 -21.78 38.49
CA LEU A 347 0.57 -21.46 39.88
C LEU A 347 -0.68 -22.26 40.29
N ASP A 348 -0.61 -22.99 41.39
CA ASP A 348 -1.79 -23.64 42.00
C ASP A 348 -2.41 -22.66 42.99
N LEU A 349 -3.69 -22.37 42.80
CA LEU A 349 -4.50 -21.44 43.59
C LEU A 349 -5.73 -22.13 44.18
N SER A 350 -5.79 -23.47 44.15
CA SER A 350 -6.99 -24.24 44.51
C SER A 350 -7.41 -24.12 45.98
N ASN A 351 -6.51 -23.66 46.85
CA ASN A 351 -6.75 -23.33 48.25
C ASN A 351 -7.26 -21.89 48.48
N PHE A 352 -7.17 -20.98 47.50
CA PHE A 352 -7.55 -19.58 47.68
C PHE A 352 -9.07 -19.46 47.93
N ASN A 353 -9.42 -18.71 48.98
CA ASN A 353 -10.77 -18.25 49.26
C ASN A 353 -10.78 -16.72 49.12
N THR A 354 -11.42 -16.19 48.09
CA THR A 354 -11.40 -14.75 47.75
C THR A 354 -12.67 -14.01 48.18
N ASN A 355 -13.54 -14.62 49.01
CA ASN A 355 -14.88 -14.10 49.31
C ASN A 355 -14.94 -12.75 50.06
N GLN A 356 -13.81 -12.24 50.56
CA GLN A 356 -13.67 -10.91 51.15
C GLN A 356 -12.85 -9.92 50.27
N VAL A 357 -12.31 -10.37 49.14
CA VAL A 357 -11.45 -9.55 48.27
C VAL A 357 -12.29 -8.52 47.50
N THR A 358 -11.87 -7.25 47.57
CA THR A 358 -12.51 -6.13 46.87
C THR A 358 -11.68 -5.57 45.71
N ASP A 359 -10.36 -5.72 45.75
CA ASP A 359 -9.42 -5.32 44.69
C ASP A 359 -8.58 -6.51 44.20
N MET A 360 -8.70 -6.83 42.91
CA MET A 360 -7.90 -7.83 42.20
C MET A 360 -7.12 -7.22 41.02
N ALA A 361 -7.00 -5.88 40.96
CA ALA A 361 -6.40 -5.22 39.82
C ALA A 361 -4.92 -5.61 39.66
N GLY A 362 -4.55 -5.94 38.43
CA GLY A 362 -3.22 -6.38 38.06
C GLY A 362 -2.78 -7.72 38.67
N MET A 363 -3.64 -8.53 39.30
CA MET A 363 -3.21 -9.70 40.09
C MET A 363 -2.19 -10.62 39.38
N PHE A 364 -2.34 -10.84 38.07
CA PHE A 364 -1.43 -11.62 37.20
C PHE A 364 -0.81 -10.80 36.06
N SER A 365 -0.84 -9.46 36.13
CA SER A 365 -0.38 -8.62 35.03
C SER A 365 1.11 -8.87 34.71
N SER A 366 1.47 -8.97 33.43
CA SER A 366 2.84 -9.27 32.97
C SER A 366 3.42 -10.58 33.53
N CYS A 367 2.58 -11.60 33.77
CA CYS A 367 3.01 -12.98 33.95
C CYS A 367 3.28 -13.66 32.60
N ASP A 368 4.29 -13.17 31.86
CA ASP A 368 4.58 -13.49 30.46
C ASP A 368 4.57 -15.00 30.10
N LYS A 369 4.91 -15.88 31.05
CA LYS A 369 5.09 -17.34 30.87
C LYS A 369 3.96 -18.22 31.38
N ILE A 370 2.90 -17.66 31.96
CA ILE A 370 1.73 -18.45 32.36
C ILE A 370 0.92 -18.83 31.13
N GLN A 371 0.83 -20.13 30.84
CA GLN A 371 0.03 -20.66 29.73
C GLN A 371 -1.42 -20.96 30.12
N THR A 372 -1.64 -21.28 31.40
CA THR A 372 -2.97 -21.52 32.02
C THR A 372 -2.91 -21.18 33.50
N VAL A 373 -3.96 -20.56 34.04
CA VAL A 373 -4.17 -20.39 35.49
C VAL A 373 -5.59 -20.81 35.86
N ASN A 374 -5.74 -21.54 36.96
CA ASN A 374 -7.05 -21.98 37.45
C ASN A 374 -7.59 -20.96 38.47
N VAL A 375 -8.56 -20.16 38.05
CA VAL A 375 -9.28 -19.19 38.90
C VAL A 375 -10.72 -19.64 39.20
N SER A 376 -11.07 -20.90 38.90
CA SER A 376 -12.44 -21.41 39.01
C SER A 376 -12.92 -21.67 40.45
N ASN A 377 -12.11 -21.36 41.46
CA ASN A 377 -12.47 -21.33 42.88
C ASN A 377 -12.64 -19.90 43.44
N PHE A 378 -12.39 -18.86 42.64
CA PHE A 378 -12.52 -17.48 43.09
C PHE A 378 -14.00 -17.11 43.25
N ASP A 379 -14.35 -16.64 44.45
CA ASP A 379 -15.56 -15.86 44.70
C ASP A 379 -15.21 -14.39 44.47
N THR A 380 -15.74 -13.81 43.39
CA THR A 380 -15.52 -12.40 43.04
C THR A 380 -16.68 -11.50 43.44
N SER A 381 -17.67 -11.99 44.20
CA SER A 381 -18.92 -11.27 44.48
C SER A 381 -18.77 -9.99 45.30
N GLN A 382 -17.58 -9.69 45.84
CA GLN A 382 -17.24 -8.43 46.51
C GLN A 382 -16.25 -7.56 45.73
N VAL A 383 -15.72 -8.04 44.61
CA VAL A 383 -14.70 -7.35 43.81
C VAL A 383 -15.34 -6.16 43.09
N THR A 384 -14.74 -4.98 43.28
CA THR A 384 -15.14 -3.74 42.59
C THR A 384 -14.14 -3.34 41.50
N ASN A 385 -12.90 -3.84 41.58
CA ASN A 385 -11.81 -3.47 40.68
C ASN A 385 -11.12 -4.72 40.11
N MET A 386 -11.24 -4.93 38.79
CA MET A 386 -10.58 -6.01 38.04
C MET A 386 -9.58 -5.48 37.01
N ARG A 387 -9.23 -4.19 37.09
CA ARG A 387 -8.36 -3.52 36.10
C ARG A 387 -7.08 -4.32 35.85
N GLY A 388 -6.83 -4.68 34.59
CA GLY A 388 -5.59 -5.30 34.16
C GLY A 388 -5.29 -6.68 34.78
N MET A 389 -6.28 -7.38 35.35
CA MET A 389 -6.07 -8.62 36.12
C MET A 389 -5.20 -9.66 35.41
N PHE A 390 -5.34 -9.81 34.09
CA PHE A 390 -4.54 -10.70 33.21
C PHE A 390 -3.79 -9.93 32.11
N SER A 391 -3.61 -8.62 32.25
CA SER A 391 -2.95 -7.77 31.26
C SER A 391 -1.52 -8.26 30.97
N HIS A 392 -1.11 -8.31 29.71
CA HIS A 392 0.19 -8.79 29.25
C HIS A 392 0.54 -10.25 29.62
N CYS A 393 -0.45 -11.11 29.91
CA CYS A 393 -0.25 -12.57 29.96
C CYS A 393 -0.06 -13.14 28.53
N TRP A 394 1.05 -12.81 27.87
CA TRP A 394 1.25 -13.04 26.43
C TRP A 394 1.09 -14.50 26.00
N GLU A 395 1.60 -15.47 26.77
CA GLU A 395 1.52 -16.91 26.45
C GLU A 395 0.23 -17.61 26.97
N LEU A 396 -0.74 -16.87 27.54
CA LEU A 396 -1.98 -17.44 28.08
C LEU A 396 -2.87 -17.98 26.96
N GLN A 397 -3.02 -19.30 26.91
CA GLN A 397 -3.76 -20.00 25.84
C GLN A 397 -5.21 -20.29 26.21
N ALA A 398 -5.51 -20.45 27.51
CA ALA A 398 -6.83 -20.76 28.01
C ALA A 398 -7.05 -20.21 29.42
N LEU A 399 -8.26 -19.68 29.66
CA LEU A 399 -8.70 -19.14 30.94
C LEU A 399 -10.20 -19.42 31.12
N ASP A 400 -10.59 -19.91 32.30
CA ASP A 400 -11.99 -20.11 32.69
C ASP A 400 -12.41 -19.04 33.70
N VAL A 401 -13.14 -18.02 33.21
CA VAL A 401 -13.74 -16.96 34.02
C VAL A 401 -15.26 -17.17 34.22
N THR A 402 -15.80 -18.33 33.85
CA THR A 402 -17.27 -18.55 33.80
C THR A 402 -17.97 -18.49 35.16
N LYS A 403 -17.22 -18.46 36.26
CA LYS A 403 -17.74 -18.36 37.63
C LYS A 403 -17.58 -16.97 38.26
N PHE A 404 -16.99 -16.01 37.54
CA PHE A 404 -16.84 -14.66 38.06
C PHE A 404 -18.22 -14.00 38.19
N ASP A 405 -18.57 -13.60 39.40
CA ASP A 405 -19.62 -12.62 39.67
C ASP A 405 -18.99 -11.24 39.51
N THR A 406 -19.39 -10.50 38.48
CA THR A 406 -18.88 -9.15 38.19
C THR A 406 -19.88 -8.04 38.53
N SER A 407 -20.99 -8.36 39.19
CA SER A 407 -22.13 -7.44 39.43
C SER A 407 -21.82 -6.18 40.27
N LYS A 408 -20.61 -6.10 40.85
CA LYS A 408 -20.09 -4.91 41.58
C LYS A 408 -18.87 -4.26 40.93
N VAL A 409 -18.36 -4.81 39.83
CA VAL A 409 -17.14 -4.34 39.18
C VAL A 409 -17.43 -3.02 38.46
N THR A 410 -16.64 -1.99 38.75
CA THR A 410 -16.77 -0.66 38.12
C THR A 410 -15.62 -0.34 37.15
N ASP A 411 -14.48 -1.03 37.29
CA ASP A 411 -13.32 -0.93 36.40
C ASP A 411 -12.89 -2.32 35.91
N MET A 412 -13.03 -2.53 34.60
CA MET A 412 -12.56 -3.69 33.84
C MET A 412 -11.49 -3.29 32.80
N SER A 413 -10.91 -2.09 32.92
CA SER A 413 -9.93 -1.60 31.93
C SER A 413 -8.74 -2.54 31.87
N ASP A 414 -8.13 -2.68 30.69
CA ASP A 414 -6.95 -3.53 30.45
C ASP A 414 -7.13 -5.04 30.81
N MET A 415 -8.31 -5.53 31.24
CA MET A 415 -8.46 -6.80 31.99
C MET A 415 -7.79 -8.01 31.34
N PHE A 416 -7.91 -8.14 30.02
CA PHE A 416 -7.27 -9.17 29.20
C PHE A 416 -6.26 -8.58 28.18
N TYR A 417 -5.94 -7.28 28.29
CA TYR A 417 -5.10 -6.58 27.32
C TYR A 417 -3.81 -7.34 27.02
N GLY A 418 -3.49 -7.57 25.75
CA GLY A 418 -2.28 -8.28 25.35
C GLY A 418 -2.29 -9.80 25.54
N CYS A 419 -3.43 -10.46 25.84
CA CYS A 419 -3.51 -11.94 25.86
C CYS A 419 -3.45 -12.53 24.43
N LYS A 420 -2.26 -12.46 23.81
CA LYS A 420 -2.05 -12.70 22.36
C LYS A 420 -2.30 -14.15 21.92
N GLU A 421 -2.00 -15.13 22.76
CA GLU A 421 -2.22 -16.55 22.45
C GLU A 421 -3.63 -17.07 22.83
N LEU A 422 -4.50 -16.23 23.40
CA LEU A 422 -5.84 -16.60 23.84
C LEU A 422 -6.79 -16.72 22.63
N GLN A 423 -7.25 -17.93 22.31
CA GLN A 423 -8.04 -18.19 21.09
C GLN A 423 -9.54 -18.00 21.27
N THR A 424 -10.04 -18.25 22.49
CA THR A 424 -11.45 -18.15 22.89
C THR A 424 -11.53 -17.76 24.36
N LEU A 425 -12.52 -16.94 24.71
CA LEU A 425 -12.83 -16.58 26.09
C LEU A 425 -14.36 -16.55 26.28
N ASP A 426 -14.85 -17.21 27.32
CA ASP A 426 -16.28 -17.22 27.67
C ASP A 426 -16.55 -16.17 28.76
N VAL A 427 -17.08 -15.02 28.34
CA VAL A 427 -17.52 -13.91 29.21
C VAL A 427 -19.04 -13.87 29.37
N SER A 428 -19.76 -14.95 29.03
CA SER A 428 -21.24 -14.95 28.98
C SER A 428 -21.93 -14.69 30.32
N ASN A 429 -21.25 -14.92 31.45
CA ASN A 429 -21.75 -14.66 32.80
C ASN A 429 -21.35 -13.28 33.37
N PHE A 430 -20.67 -12.42 32.60
CA PHE A 430 -20.27 -11.09 33.08
C PHE A 430 -21.51 -10.17 33.13
N ASP A 431 -21.86 -9.74 34.34
CA ASP A 431 -22.72 -8.57 34.57
C ASP A 431 -21.84 -7.32 34.49
N THR A 432 -22.06 -6.50 33.46
CA THR A 432 -21.31 -5.25 33.25
C THR A 432 -22.11 -4.00 33.61
N SER A 433 -23.31 -4.15 34.21
CA SER A 433 -24.26 -3.04 34.45
C SER A 433 -23.76 -1.93 35.39
N GLN A 434 -22.66 -2.18 36.13
CA GLN A 434 -22.00 -1.20 37.00
C GLN A 434 -20.65 -0.70 36.44
N VAL A 435 -20.21 -1.18 35.27
CA VAL A 435 -18.90 -0.87 34.71
C VAL A 435 -18.90 0.53 34.10
N ILE A 436 -17.94 1.35 34.53
CA ILE A 436 -17.73 2.73 34.07
C ILE A 436 -16.51 2.80 33.13
N TYR A 437 -15.50 1.98 33.42
CA TYR A 437 -14.23 1.94 32.69
C TYR A 437 -14.04 0.56 32.05
N MET A 438 -14.00 0.53 30.72
CA MET A 438 -13.89 -0.67 29.87
C MET A 438 -12.83 -0.47 28.77
N SER A 439 -11.98 0.55 28.90
CA SER A 439 -10.89 0.82 27.96
C SER A 439 -9.93 -0.37 27.87
N ASP A 440 -9.47 -0.70 26.67
CA ASP A 440 -8.44 -1.73 26.44
C ASP A 440 -8.80 -3.15 26.94
N MET A 441 -10.06 -3.42 27.34
CA MET A 441 -10.47 -4.66 28.04
C MET A 441 -10.04 -5.94 27.31
N PHE A 442 -10.14 -5.96 25.98
CA PHE A 442 -9.65 -7.04 25.11
C PHE A 442 -8.55 -6.55 24.13
N GLY A 443 -7.97 -5.36 24.35
CA GLY A 443 -6.96 -4.80 23.45
C GLY A 443 -5.77 -5.76 23.24
N GLU A 444 -5.14 -5.75 22.08
CA GLU A 444 -4.05 -6.66 21.70
C GLU A 444 -4.34 -8.18 21.81
N CYS A 445 -5.59 -8.62 22.00
CA CYS A 445 -5.99 -10.03 21.99
C CYS A 445 -6.03 -10.63 20.58
N SER A 446 -4.93 -10.50 19.83
CA SER A 446 -4.81 -10.88 18.41
C SER A 446 -5.10 -12.36 18.10
N GLY A 447 -5.02 -13.26 19.09
CA GLY A 447 -5.38 -14.67 18.96
C GLY A 447 -6.89 -14.97 18.96
N LEU A 448 -7.73 -14.06 19.49
CA LEU A 448 -9.18 -14.29 19.59
C LEU A 448 -9.79 -14.34 18.18
N GLN A 449 -10.48 -15.44 17.86
CA GLN A 449 -11.16 -15.61 16.56
C GLN A 449 -12.63 -15.19 16.62
N THR A 450 -13.24 -15.38 17.79
CA THR A 450 -14.63 -15.05 18.11
C THR A 450 -14.73 -14.64 19.58
N LEU A 451 -15.58 -13.67 19.89
CA LEU A 451 -15.90 -13.25 21.26
C LEU A 451 -17.40 -12.94 21.32
N ASP A 452 -18.09 -13.48 22.32
CA ASP A 452 -19.51 -13.21 22.56
C ASP A 452 -19.64 -12.17 23.68
N VAL A 453 -20.02 -10.94 23.31
CA VAL A 453 -20.30 -9.82 24.23
C VAL A 453 -21.80 -9.47 24.26
N SER A 454 -22.67 -10.37 23.77
CA SER A 454 -24.11 -10.08 23.63
C SER A 454 -24.84 -9.83 24.95
N ASN A 455 -24.30 -10.28 26.07
CA ASN A 455 -24.84 -10.05 27.42
C ASN A 455 -24.33 -8.75 28.08
N PHE A 456 -23.43 -7.99 27.46
CA PHE A 456 -22.86 -6.78 28.08
C PHE A 456 -23.90 -5.65 28.11
N ASP A 457 -24.25 -5.20 29.31
CA ASP A 457 -24.89 -3.91 29.57
C ASP A 457 -23.80 -2.83 29.64
N THR A 458 -23.76 -1.94 28.65
CA THR A 458 -22.79 -0.86 28.56
C THR A 458 -23.36 0.50 28.95
N SER A 459 -24.59 0.57 29.48
CA SER A 459 -25.32 1.82 29.72
C SER A 459 -24.68 2.78 30.73
N GLN A 460 -23.75 2.30 31.56
CA GLN A 460 -22.95 3.11 32.51
C GLN A 460 -21.51 3.38 32.03
N VAL A 461 -21.08 2.82 30.89
CA VAL A 461 -19.70 2.93 30.42
C VAL A 461 -19.45 4.33 29.85
N ILE A 462 -18.43 5.00 30.39
CA ILE A 462 -17.99 6.34 29.95
C ILE A 462 -16.73 6.25 29.09
N TYR A 463 -15.85 5.28 29.41
CA TYR A 463 -14.55 5.08 28.76
C TYR A 463 -14.49 3.69 28.13
N MET A 464 -14.46 3.65 26.80
CA MET A 464 -14.47 2.43 25.97
C MET A 464 -13.42 2.52 24.84
N SER A 465 -12.37 3.32 25.04
CA SER A 465 -11.27 3.44 24.08
C SER A 465 -10.54 2.12 23.91
N ASP A 466 -10.09 1.80 22.71
CA ASP A 466 -9.19 0.66 22.44
C ASP A 466 -9.76 -0.71 22.89
N MET A 467 -11.05 -0.82 23.24
CA MET A 467 -11.67 -2.00 23.88
C MET A 467 -11.43 -3.31 23.10
N PHE A 468 -11.47 -3.25 21.76
CA PHE A 468 -11.13 -4.34 20.85
C PHE A 468 -9.93 -3.98 19.95
N GLY A 469 -9.12 -2.98 20.33
CA GLY A 469 -7.93 -2.59 19.59
C GLY A 469 -6.97 -3.77 19.37
N GLU A 470 -6.33 -3.86 18.21
CA GLU A 470 -5.39 -4.93 17.84
C GLU A 470 -5.92 -6.39 17.96
N CYS A 471 -7.25 -6.58 18.05
CA CYS A 471 -7.93 -7.89 17.96
C CYS A 471 -7.95 -8.42 16.51
N SER A 472 -6.79 -8.47 15.86
CA SER A 472 -6.64 -8.74 14.42
C SER A 472 -7.12 -10.14 13.98
N GLY A 473 -7.28 -11.09 14.90
CA GLY A 473 -7.86 -12.42 14.66
C GLY A 473 -9.39 -12.47 14.58
N LEU A 474 -10.11 -11.48 15.11
CA LEU A 474 -11.58 -11.48 15.14
C LEU A 474 -12.14 -11.39 13.73
N GLN A 475 -13.02 -12.32 13.35
CA GLN A 475 -13.65 -12.34 12.03
C GLN A 475 -15.03 -11.67 12.02
N THR A 476 -15.72 -11.75 13.16
CA THR A 476 -17.05 -11.19 13.42
C THR A 476 -17.14 -10.80 14.90
N LEU A 477 -17.84 -9.71 15.19
CA LEU A 477 -18.14 -9.25 16.54
C LEU A 477 -19.57 -8.66 16.53
N ASP A 478 -20.40 -9.05 17.49
CA ASP A 478 -21.76 -8.53 17.65
C ASP A 478 -21.78 -7.52 18.81
N VAL A 479 -21.96 -6.25 18.47
CA VAL A 479 -22.12 -5.12 19.42
C VAL A 479 -23.50 -4.47 19.31
N SER A 480 -24.49 -5.19 18.77
CA SER A 480 -25.84 -4.67 18.53
C SER A 480 -26.63 -4.34 19.80
N ASN A 481 -26.23 -4.91 20.95
CA ASN A 481 -26.80 -4.62 22.27
C ASN A 481 -26.10 -3.47 23.01
N PHE A 482 -25.00 -2.92 22.51
CA PHE A 482 -24.26 -1.87 23.22
C PHE A 482 -25.07 -0.56 23.24
N ASP A 483 -25.34 -0.07 24.45
CA ASP A 483 -25.75 1.30 24.72
C ASP A 483 -24.50 2.15 24.90
N THR A 484 -24.27 3.09 23.98
CA THR A 484 -23.10 3.98 24.01
C THR A 484 -23.44 5.42 24.41
N SER A 485 -24.66 5.69 24.90
CA SER A 485 -25.16 7.07 25.10
C SER A 485 -24.36 7.89 26.12
N GLN A 486 -23.61 7.24 27.02
CA GLN A 486 -22.74 7.88 28.01
C GLN A 486 -21.25 7.92 27.61
N VAL A 487 -20.87 7.29 26.48
CA VAL A 487 -19.47 7.15 26.07
C VAL A 487 -18.93 8.48 25.54
N ILE A 488 -17.83 8.96 26.13
CA ILE A 488 -17.20 10.25 25.77
C ILE A 488 -15.97 10.05 24.86
N ASN A 489 -15.31 8.88 24.97
CA ASN A 489 -14.12 8.54 24.18
C ASN A 489 -14.27 7.16 23.52
N MET A 490 -14.25 7.13 22.18
CA MET A 490 -14.24 5.93 21.34
C MET A 490 -12.95 5.82 20.52
N SER A 491 -11.85 6.47 20.96
CA SER A 491 -10.57 6.36 20.26
C SER A 491 -10.17 4.90 20.07
N SER A 492 -9.71 4.54 18.88
CA SER A 492 -9.16 3.24 18.54
C SER A 492 -10.02 2.00 18.88
N MET A 493 -11.32 2.14 19.17
CA MET A 493 -12.15 1.07 19.74
C MET A 493 -12.07 -0.26 18.95
N PHE A 494 -11.94 -0.18 17.62
CA PHE A 494 -11.75 -1.31 16.72
C PHE A 494 -10.46 -1.21 15.90
N ALA A 495 -9.46 -0.43 16.33
CA ALA A 495 -8.20 -0.26 15.62
C ALA A 495 -7.51 -1.62 15.38
N ASP A 496 -6.85 -1.76 14.25
CA ASP A 496 -6.15 -2.95 13.75
C ASP A 496 -6.93 -4.29 13.82
N CYS A 497 -8.28 -4.24 13.85
CA CYS A 497 -9.18 -5.39 13.71
C CYS A 497 -9.19 -5.93 12.26
N ARG A 498 -8.01 -6.32 11.75
CA ARG A 498 -7.77 -6.70 10.35
C ARG A 498 -8.67 -7.84 9.85
N GLY A 499 -9.09 -8.74 10.73
CA GLY A 499 -9.95 -9.88 10.41
C GLY A 499 -11.43 -9.56 10.19
N LEU A 500 -11.93 -8.44 10.75
CA LEU A 500 -13.36 -8.09 10.69
C LEU A 500 -13.77 -7.79 9.25
N GLN A 501 -14.78 -8.51 8.75
CA GLN A 501 -15.31 -8.31 7.38
C GLN A 501 -16.53 -7.37 7.35
N THR A 502 -17.31 -7.39 8.43
CA THR A 502 -18.52 -6.60 8.66
C THR A 502 -18.63 -6.27 10.15
N LEU A 503 -19.18 -5.10 10.47
CA LEU A 503 -19.46 -4.66 11.83
C LEU A 503 -20.78 -3.87 11.81
N ASP A 504 -21.75 -4.25 12.63
CA ASP A 504 -23.00 -3.50 12.81
C ASP A 504 -22.88 -2.62 14.06
N ILE A 505 -23.00 -1.32 13.85
CA ILE A 505 -22.90 -0.24 14.83
C ILE A 505 -24.02 0.79 14.62
N THR A 506 -25.09 0.40 13.91
CA THR A 506 -26.22 1.29 13.59
C THR A 506 -27.04 1.69 14.82
N ASN A 507 -26.86 0.97 15.93
CA ASN A 507 -27.39 1.24 17.26
C ASN A 507 -26.54 2.21 18.11
N PHE A 508 -25.31 2.56 17.72
CA PHE A 508 -24.45 3.43 18.52
C PHE A 508 -25.01 4.87 18.59
N ASP A 509 -25.20 5.38 19.81
CA ASP A 509 -25.37 6.81 20.09
C ASP A 509 -23.99 7.43 20.33
N THR A 510 -23.59 8.36 19.47
CA THR A 510 -22.30 9.05 19.57
C THR A 510 -22.42 10.50 20.04
N SER A 511 -23.60 10.94 20.49
CA SER A 511 -23.90 12.35 20.77
C SER A 511 -23.05 13.00 21.88
N GLN A 512 -22.47 12.20 22.78
CA GLN A 512 -21.53 12.66 23.82
C GLN A 512 -20.04 12.46 23.44
N VAL A 513 -19.75 11.81 22.31
CA VAL A 513 -18.38 11.43 21.94
C VAL A 513 -17.60 12.67 21.49
N THR A 514 -16.48 12.92 22.15
CA THR A 514 -15.59 14.05 21.86
C THR A 514 -14.33 13.66 21.09
N ASN A 515 -13.98 12.37 21.10
CA ASN A 515 -12.82 11.81 20.41
C ASN A 515 -13.16 10.49 19.72
N MET A 516 -12.90 10.43 18.40
CA MET A 516 -13.05 9.25 17.54
C MET A 516 -11.74 8.92 16.80
N SER A 517 -10.59 9.42 17.28
CA SER A 517 -9.31 9.20 16.61
C SER A 517 -9.01 7.71 16.48
N SER A 518 -8.58 7.27 15.30
CA SER A 518 -8.20 5.89 15.01
C SER A 518 -9.31 4.83 15.18
N MET A 519 -10.58 5.21 15.39
CA MET A 519 -11.66 4.28 15.80
C MET A 519 -11.76 2.99 14.94
N PHE A 520 -11.51 3.09 13.63
CA PHE A 520 -11.46 1.96 12.70
C PHE A 520 -10.11 1.85 11.95
N ALA A 521 -9.03 2.44 12.49
CA ALA A 521 -7.72 2.41 11.85
C ALA A 521 -7.28 0.96 11.56
N ASP A 522 -6.68 0.71 10.40
CA ASP A 522 -6.23 -0.60 9.91
C ASP A 522 -7.27 -1.75 9.94
N CYS A 523 -8.57 -1.44 9.96
CA CYS A 523 -9.67 -2.38 9.68
C CYS A 523 -9.69 -2.86 8.21
N ARG A 524 -8.60 -3.49 7.76
CA ARG A 524 -8.33 -3.86 6.37
C ARG A 524 -9.35 -4.83 5.77
N GLY A 525 -10.03 -5.63 6.59
CA GLY A 525 -11.05 -6.58 6.18
C GLY A 525 -12.43 -5.97 5.90
N LEU A 526 -12.76 -4.81 6.48
CA LEU A 526 -14.09 -4.20 6.37
C LEU A 526 -14.35 -3.75 4.93
N GLN A 527 -15.43 -4.26 4.32
CA GLN A 527 -15.82 -3.92 2.94
C GLN A 527 -16.81 -2.75 2.88
N THR A 528 -17.65 -2.64 3.91
CA THR A 528 -18.70 -1.64 4.09
C THR A 528 -18.85 -1.35 5.58
N LEU A 529 -19.18 -0.11 5.93
CA LEU A 529 -19.48 0.31 7.30
C LEU A 529 -20.61 1.34 7.23
N ASP A 530 -21.70 1.13 7.99
CA ASP A 530 -22.76 2.13 8.14
C ASP A 530 -22.50 2.96 9.39
N ILE A 531 -22.35 4.26 9.18
CA ILE A 531 -22.07 5.30 10.19
C ILE A 531 -23.07 6.46 10.03
N THR A 532 -24.18 6.24 9.32
CA THR A 532 -25.15 7.31 9.01
C THR A 532 -25.97 7.75 10.22
N ASN A 533 -25.91 7.00 11.32
CA ASN A 533 -26.43 7.32 12.65
C ASN A 533 -25.51 8.21 13.49
N PHE A 534 -24.22 8.36 13.15
CA PHE A 534 -23.26 9.06 14.01
C PHE A 534 -23.57 10.57 14.12
N ASP A 535 -23.88 11.02 15.34
CA ASP A 535 -23.81 12.43 15.71
C ASP A 535 -22.36 12.77 16.06
N THR A 536 -21.71 13.56 15.21
CA THR A 536 -20.32 14.01 15.45
C THR A 536 -20.24 15.45 15.99
N SER A 537 -21.36 16.06 16.39
CA SER A 537 -21.43 17.48 16.73
C SER A 537 -20.62 17.89 17.97
N GLN A 538 -20.16 16.94 18.79
CA GLN A 538 -19.23 17.17 19.91
C GLN A 538 -17.78 16.74 19.60
N VAL A 539 -17.53 16.09 18.46
CA VAL A 539 -16.22 15.51 18.14
C VAL A 539 -15.21 16.61 17.81
N THR A 540 -14.06 16.55 18.48
CA THR A 540 -12.95 17.50 18.33
C THR A 540 -11.74 16.92 17.60
N ASN A 541 -11.64 15.58 17.52
CA ASN A 541 -10.54 14.86 16.89
C ASN A 541 -11.06 13.63 16.11
N MET A 542 -10.73 13.58 14.81
CA MET A 542 -11.03 12.49 13.87
C MET A 542 -9.75 11.95 13.20
N SER A 543 -8.57 12.24 13.77
CA SER A 543 -7.29 11.83 13.20
C SER A 543 -7.21 10.30 13.09
N ASN A 544 -6.73 9.78 11.95
CA ASN A 544 -6.65 8.36 11.59
C ASN A 544 -7.98 7.57 11.61
N MET A 545 -9.16 8.19 11.71
CA MET A 545 -10.43 7.48 12.01
C MET A 545 -10.70 6.27 11.10
N PHE A 546 -10.34 6.35 9.80
CA PHE A 546 -10.42 5.27 8.82
C PHE A 546 -9.07 4.99 8.14
N ASP A 547 -7.96 5.37 8.75
CA ASP A 547 -6.62 5.08 8.22
C ASP A 547 -6.46 3.58 7.94
N GLY A 548 -5.75 3.19 6.89
CA GLY A 548 -5.50 1.78 6.58
C GLY A 548 -6.74 0.93 6.21
N CYS A 549 -7.95 1.50 6.10
CA CYS A 549 -9.20 0.82 5.73
C CYS A 549 -9.26 0.42 4.25
N ARG A 550 -8.28 -0.36 3.79
CA ARG A 550 -8.05 -0.75 2.39
C ARG A 550 -9.20 -1.55 1.77
N GLY A 551 -10.02 -2.21 2.59
CA GLY A 551 -11.19 -2.98 2.14
C GLY A 551 -12.42 -2.15 1.79
N LEU A 552 -12.57 -0.94 2.35
CA LEU A 552 -13.78 -0.13 2.22
C LEU A 552 -13.98 0.32 0.76
N GLN A 553 -15.12 -0.03 0.17
CA GLN A 553 -15.47 0.33 -1.21
C GLN A 553 -16.27 1.65 -1.28
N THR A 554 -17.05 1.92 -0.25
CA THR A 554 -17.91 3.10 -0.10
C THR A 554 -18.00 3.49 1.38
N LEU A 555 -18.07 4.79 1.66
CA LEU A 555 -18.26 5.33 3.01
C LEU A 555 -19.13 6.60 2.92
N ASP A 556 -20.24 6.66 3.66
CA ASP A 556 -21.11 7.83 3.71
C ASP A 556 -20.80 8.69 4.94
N VAL A 557 -20.08 9.78 4.73
CA VAL A 557 -19.75 10.78 5.76
C VAL A 557 -20.63 12.05 5.64
N SER A 558 -21.72 12.00 4.88
CA SER A 558 -22.57 13.18 4.58
C SER A 558 -23.31 13.74 5.80
N LYS A 559 -23.33 12.99 6.91
CA LYS A 559 -23.96 13.36 8.19
C LYS A 559 -23.00 14.02 9.19
N PHE A 560 -21.69 13.95 8.95
CA PHE A 560 -20.70 14.45 9.90
C PHE A 560 -20.79 15.97 10.04
N ASP A 561 -21.13 16.45 11.24
CA ASP A 561 -20.83 17.80 11.67
C ASP A 561 -19.37 17.85 12.14
N THR A 562 -18.50 18.45 11.32
CA THR A 562 -17.08 18.61 11.65
C THR A 562 -16.76 19.99 12.23
N SER A 563 -17.76 20.80 12.60
CA SER A 563 -17.56 22.23 12.95
C SER A 563 -16.69 22.49 14.18
N LYS A 564 -16.53 21.50 15.07
CA LYS A 564 -15.62 21.52 16.23
C LYS A 564 -14.32 20.74 16.02
N VAL A 565 -14.14 20.07 14.88
CA VAL A 565 -12.99 19.20 14.64
C VAL A 565 -11.73 20.05 14.41
N THR A 566 -10.68 19.73 15.14
CA THR A 566 -9.37 20.40 15.08
C THR A 566 -8.30 19.54 14.40
N GLY A 567 -8.39 18.21 14.51
CA GLY A 567 -7.48 17.24 13.89
C GLY A 567 -8.18 16.29 12.91
N MET A 568 -7.70 16.27 11.67
CA MET A 568 -8.09 15.35 10.58
C MET A 568 -6.86 14.68 9.93
N ILE A 569 -5.74 14.62 10.65
CA ILE A 569 -4.50 14.00 10.18
C ILE A 569 -4.77 12.53 9.80
N TYR A 570 -4.28 12.06 8.65
CA TYR A 570 -4.40 10.67 8.20
C TYR A 570 -5.86 10.11 8.14
N MET A 571 -6.92 10.95 8.21
CA MET A 571 -8.30 10.50 8.48
C MET A 571 -8.80 9.40 7.53
N PHE A 572 -8.42 9.46 6.25
CA PHE A 572 -8.72 8.46 5.22
C PHE A 572 -7.45 7.91 4.55
N ARG A 573 -6.29 7.96 5.22
CA ARG A 573 -5.05 7.45 4.65
C ARG A 573 -5.21 5.96 4.30
N ASP A 574 -4.59 5.53 3.20
CA ASP A 574 -4.61 4.15 2.70
C ASP A 574 -6.00 3.54 2.45
N CYS A 575 -7.07 4.34 2.37
CA CYS A 575 -8.41 3.94 1.93
C CYS A 575 -8.49 3.62 0.42
N SER A 576 -7.54 2.85 -0.09
CA SER A 576 -7.35 2.53 -1.51
C SER A 576 -8.54 1.84 -2.21
N GLY A 577 -9.44 1.22 -1.46
CA GLY A 577 -10.70 0.66 -1.99
C GLY A 577 -11.74 1.72 -2.38
N LEU A 578 -11.69 2.93 -1.80
CA LEU A 578 -12.67 3.98 -2.05
C LEU A 578 -12.50 4.58 -3.45
N GLN A 579 -13.58 4.55 -4.24
CA GLN A 579 -13.61 5.17 -5.57
C GLN A 579 -14.13 6.62 -5.55
N THR A 580 -14.96 6.93 -4.55
CA THR A 580 -15.64 8.22 -4.34
C THR A 580 -15.83 8.45 -2.84
N LEU A 581 -15.69 9.70 -2.40
CA LEU A 581 -15.95 10.12 -1.02
C LEU A 581 -16.54 11.54 -1.04
N ASP A 582 -17.73 11.73 -0.44
CA ASP A 582 -18.39 13.04 -0.39
C ASP A 582 -18.06 13.76 0.93
N VAL A 583 -17.02 14.59 0.89
CA VAL A 583 -16.62 15.48 2.00
C VAL A 583 -17.23 16.89 1.88
N THR A 584 -18.22 17.12 0.99
CA THR A 584 -18.75 18.48 0.74
C THR A 584 -19.48 19.08 1.93
N LYS A 585 -19.83 18.28 2.95
CA LYS A 585 -20.45 18.77 4.20
C LYS A 585 -19.45 19.18 5.28
N PHE A 586 -18.16 18.88 5.11
CA PHE A 586 -17.16 19.16 6.13
C PHE A 586 -16.95 20.67 6.28
N ASN A 587 -17.13 21.16 7.50
CA ASN A 587 -16.69 22.48 7.92
C ASN A 587 -15.29 22.33 8.53
N THR A 588 -14.26 22.76 7.82
CA THR A 588 -12.86 22.62 8.26
C THR A 588 -12.30 23.89 8.92
N SER A 589 -13.13 24.89 9.22
CA SER A 589 -12.66 26.22 9.67
C SER A 589 -11.95 26.25 11.02
N GLN A 590 -12.08 25.18 11.84
CA GLN A 590 -11.35 24.99 13.09
C GLN A 590 -10.19 23.98 12.97
N VAL A 591 -10.00 23.35 11.81
CA VAL A 591 -8.96 22.33 11.61
C VAL A 591 -7.59 22.98 11.56
N THR A 592 -6.69 22.54 12.43
CA THR A 592 -5.30 23.01 12.53
C THR A 592 -4.31 22.02 11.91
N TYR A 593 -4.68 20.73 11.82
CA TYR A 593 -3.84 19.66 11.27
C TYR A 593 -4.62 18.75 10.30
N MET A 594 -4.13 18.61 9.06
CA MET A 594 -4.81 17.88 7.97
C MET A 594 -3.82 17.20 6.99
N TRP A 595 -2.55 17.01 7.37
CA TRP A 595 -1.57 16.37 6.49
C TRP A 595 -1.93 14.91 6.21
N ASN A 596 -1.55 14.43 5.01
CA ASN A 596 -1.82 13.08 4.52
C ASN A 596 -3.31 12.63 4.61
N MET A 597 -4.29 13.55 4.73
CA MET A 597 -5.70 13.19 4.98
C MET A 597 -6.28 12.17 3.99
N PHE A 598 -5.87 12.22 2.72
CA PHE A 598 -6.28 11.28 1.67
C PHE A 598 -5.10 10.49 1.08
N SER A 599 -3.91 10.54 1.69
CA SER A 599 -2.71 9.84 1.21
C SER A 599 -2.99 8.35 1.00
N GLY A 600 -2.58 7.74 -0.12
CA GLY A 600 -2.85 6.33 -0.41
C GLY A 600 -4.30 6.01 -0.85
N CYS A 601 -5.19 7.00 -1.01
CA CYS A 601 -6.52 6.82 -1.65
C CYS A 601 -6.41 6.59 -3.17
N SER A 602 -5.65 5.59 -3.60
CA SER A 602 -5.29 5.34 -5.00
C SER A 602 -6.48 5.02 -5.92
N GLY A 603 -7.62 4.59 -5.38
CA GLY A 603 -8.88 4.40 -6.10
C GLY A 603 -9.71 5.67 -6.36
N LEU A 604 -9.44 6.77 -5.62
CA LEU A 604 -10.29 7.96 -5.59
C LEU A 604 -10.16 8.78 -6.88
N GLN A 605 -11.22 8.82 -7.68
CA GLN A 605 -11.18 9.47 -9.00
C GLN A 605 -11.48 10.98 -8.98
N THR A 606 -12.29 11.40 -8.02
CA THR A 606 -12.78 12.78 -7.90
C THR A 606 -12.90 13.17 -6.44
N LEU A 607 -12.50 14.40 -6.08
CA LEU A 607 -12.65 14.93 -4.74
C LEU A 607 -13.18 16.37 -4.79
N ASP A 608 -14.18 16.68 -3.97
CA ASP A 608 -14.77 18.01 -3.92
C ASP A 608 -14.47 18.67 -2.56
N LEU A 609 -13.58 19.65 -2.57
CA LEU A 609 -13.13 20.39 -1.41
C LEU A 609 -13.69 21.82 -1.40
N SER A 610 -14.78 22.12 -2.14
CA SER A 610 -15.26 23.50 -2.33
C SER A 610 -15.56 24.26 -1.02
N ASN A 611 -15.87 23.52 0.05
CA ASN A 611 -16.24 24.06 1.35
C ASN A 611 -15.10 24.01 2.38
N PHE A 612 -13.92 23.49 2.01
CA PHE A 612 -12.76 23.48 2.90
C PHE A 612 -12.24 24.91 3.08
N ASP A 613 -12.19 25.33 4.35
CA ASP A 613 -11.48 26.51 4.85
C ASP A 613 -10.17 26.05 5.48
N THR A 614 -9.05 26.32 4.82
CA THR A 614 -7.71 25.92 5.26
C THR A 614 -6.96 27.03 6.01
N SER A 615 -7.64 28.13 6.38
CA SER A 615 -6.99 29.31 6.96
C SER A 615 -6.23 29.01 8.25
N GLN A 616 -6.80 28.18 9.13
CA GLN A 616 -6.18 27.74 10.39
C GLN A 616 -5.23 26.54 10.25
N VAL A 617 -5.26 25.83 9.11
CA VAL A 617 -4.44 24.63 8.92
C VAL A 617 -2.96 25.01 8.86
N THR A 618 -2.13 24.37 9.67
CA THR A 618 -0.70 24.69 9.79
C THR A 618 0.16 23.92 8.78
N ASN A 619 -0.24 22.70 8.44
CA ASN A 619 0.47 21.80 7.53
C ASN A 619 -0.52 20.91 6.75
N THR A 620 -0.31 20.82 5.43
CA THR A 620 -1.05 19.97 4.47
C THR A 620 -0.10 19.14 3.58
N ASP A 621 1.07 18.75 4.12
CA ASP A 621 2.02 17.89 3.41
C ASP A 621 1.37 16.56 3.02
N GLU A 622 1.72 16.05 1.83
CA GLU A 622 1.36 14.72 1.33
C GLU A 622 -0.15 14.42 1.33
N MET A 623 -1.00 15.46 1.40
CA MET A 623 -2.46 15.34 1.53
C MET A 623 -3.11 14.45 0.45
N PHE A 624 -2.52 14.42 -0.74
CA PHE A 624 -2.96 13.63 -1.90
C PHE A 624 -1.89 12.65 -2.41
N ASP A 625 -0.88 12.32 -1.59
CA ASP A 625 0.19 11.41 -2.01
C ASP A 625 -0.38 10.04 -2.42
N ASN A 626 0.15 9.43 -3.48
CA ASN A 626 -0.34 8.17 -4.07
C ASN A 626 -1.85 8.12 -4.42
N CYS A 627 -2.52 9.26 -4.61
CA CYS A 627 -3.92 9.33 -5.09
C CYS A 627 -4.03 9.10 -6.62
N ASP A 628 -3.39 8.06 -7.16
CA ASP A 628 -3.09 7.91 -8.60
C ASP A 628 -4.30 8.00 -9.56
N ALA A 629 -5.52 7.70 -9.11
CA ALA A 629 -6.73 7.82 -9.90
C ALA A 629 -7.31 9.25 -9.99
N LEU A 630 -6.86 10.19 -9.14
CA LEU A 630 -7.49 11.50 -8.94
C LEU A 630 -7.28 12.44 -10.14
N LYS A 631 -8.36 12.62 -10.92
CA LYS A 631 -8.36 13.34 -12.21
C LYS A 631 -9.21 14.61 -12.20
N LYS A 632 -9.95 14.83 -11.11
CA LYS A 632 -10.84 15.97 -10.88
C LYS A 632 -10.76 16.39 -9.41
N ILE A 633 -10.50 17.66 -9.18
CA ILE A 633 -10.56 18.27 -7.84
C ILE A 633 -11.37 19.58 -7.92
N THR A 634 -12.35 19.77 -7.03
CA THR A 634 -13.03 21.07 -6.90
C THR A 634 -12.43 21.83 -5.73
N LEU A 635 -12.06 23.10 -5.94
CA LEU A 635 -11.49 23.97 -4.90
C LEU A 635 -12.34 25.22 -4.69
N GLY A 636 -12.51 25.61 -3.43
CA GLY A 636 -13.23 26.80 -3.01
C GLY A 636 -12.32 28.00 -2.80
N ALA A 637 -12.92 29.17 -2.53
CA ALA A 637 -12.18 30.42 -2.30
C ALA A 637 -11.29 30.42 -1.04
N LYS A 638 -11.49 29.44 -0.15
CA LYS A 638 -10.71 29.26 1.08
C LYS A 638 -9.91 27.95 1.12
N SER A 639 -9.93 27.17 0.04
CA SER A 639 -9.26 25.87 -0.07
C SER A 639 -7.82 26.07 -0.55
N ILE A 640 -7.05 26.83 0.24
CA ILE A 640 -5.74 27.38 -0.14
C ILE A 640 -4.63 26.58 0.55
N PHE A 641 -3.83 25.86 -0.23
CA PHE A 641 -2.74 25.02 0.27
C PHE A 641 -1.34 25.63 0.00
N GLY A 642 -1.24 26.52 -1.00
CA GLY A 642 -0.01 26.85 -1.73
C GLY A 642 1.07 27.71 -1.06
N THR A 643 1.05 27.88 0.27
CA THR A 643 2.08 28.68 0.97
C THR A 643 2.75 27.96 2.14
N LYS A 644 2.28 26.76 2.50
CA LYS A 644 2.69 26.09 3.76
C LYS A 644 3.44 24.77 3.56
N THR A 645 3.13 23.99 2.52
CA THR A 645 3.48 22.55 2.44
C THR A 645 3.41 21.97 1.01
N ASN A 646 4.01 20.79 0.80
CA ASN A 646 3.92 20.06 -0.47
C ASN A 646 2.80 19.00 -0.43
N THR A 647 1.68 19.27 -1.10
CA THR A 647 0.47 18.42 -1.04
C THR A 647 0.55 17.09 -1.82
N ASN A 648 1.56 16.89 -2.68
CA ASN A 648 1.71 15.75 -3.60
C ASN A 648 0.45 15.45 -4.45
N LEU A 649 -0.25 16.47 -4.95
CA LEU A 649 -1.33 16.27 -5.93
C LEU A 649 -0.79 15.50 -7.17
N PRO A 650 -1.44 14.40 -7.62
CA PRO A 650 -0.88 13.50 -8.62
C PRO A 650 -0.41 14.19 -9.90
N SER A 651 0.80 13.86 -10.36
CA SER A 651 1.39 14.43 -11.56
C SER A 651 0.66 13.99 -12.84
N ILE A 652 0.40 14.91 -13.76
CA ILE A 652 -0.22 14.60 -15.05
C ILE A 652 0.87 14.35 -16.10
N ALA A 653 0.88 13.17 -16.72
CA ALA A 653 1.72 12.90 -17.88
C ALA A 653 1.15 13.55 -19.15
N ASP A 654 2.01 14.19 -19.96
CA ASP A 654 1.67 14.52 -21.35
C ASP A 654 1.55 13.20 -22.15
N THR A 655 0.40 13.00 -22.77
CA THR A 655 0.02 11.77 -23.47
C THR A 655 -0.78 12.12 -24.73
N SER A 656 -1.17 11.12 -25.53
CA SER A 656 -2.10 11.34 -26.65
C SER A 656 -3.51 11.79 -26.23
N LEU A 657 -3.85 11.73 -24.94
CA LEU A 657 -5.17 12.07 -24.40
C LEU A 657 -5.18 13.32 -23.50
N TYR A 658 -4.05 13.70 -22.91
CA TYR A 658 -3.93 14.77 -21.93
C TYR A 658 -2.67 15.60 -22.16
N THR A 659 -2.72 16.88 -21.85
CA THR A 659 -1.63 17.84 -22.14
C THR A 659 -0.55 17.93 -21.04
N GLY A 660 -0.74 17.25 -19.91
CA GLY A 660 0.04 17.48 -18.70
C GLY A 660 -0.48 18.61 -17.79
N ARG A 661 -1.52 19.35 -18.20
CA ARG A 661 -2.03 20.52 -17.47
C ARG A 661 -3.34 20.27 -16.72
N TRP A 662 -3.58 21.04 -15.67
CA TRP A 662 -4.91 21.21 -15.08
C TRP A 662 -5.65 22.35 -15.77
N ILE A 663 -6.97 22.20 -15.96
CA ILE A 663 -7.86 23.26 -16.47
C ILE A 663 -9.14 23.37 -15.63
N GLY A 664 -9.53 24.60 -15.30
CA GLY A 664 -10.80 24.93 -14.66
C GLY A 664 -11.97 24.81 -15.64
N VAL A 665 -12.98 24.03 -15.28
CA VAL A 665 -14.12 23.69 -16.15
C VAL A 665 -14.97 24.91 -16.49
N ASN A 666 -15.11 25.88 -15.58
CA ASN A 666 -15.96 27.06 -15.77
C ASN A 666 -15.13 28.33 -16.09
N THR A 667 -13.94 28.43 -15.50
CA THR A 667 -13.04 29.60 -15.62
C THR A 667 -12.10 29.52 -16.81
N SER A 668 -11.85 28.31 -17.35
CA SER A 668 -10.76 28.02 -18.30
C SER A 668 -9.36 28.39 -17.79
N ASN A 669 -9.18 28.61 -16.48
CA ASN A 669 -7.87 28.88 -15.90
C ASN A 669 -6.99 27.61 -15.95
N THR A 670 -5.72 27.74 -16.33
CA THR A 670 -4.82 26.59 -16.54
C THR A 670 -3.57 26.65 -15.67
N TYR A 671 -3.11 25.49 -15.21
CA TYR A 671 -1.83 25.32 -14.51
C TYR A 671 -0.95 24.29 -15.22
N SER A 672 0.36 24.55 -15.30
CA SER A 672 1.32 23.75 -16.08
C SER A 672 1.47 22.31 -15.61
N ASP A 673 1.31 22.08 -14.32
CA ASP A 673 1.54 20.83 -13.60
C ASP A 673 0.88 20.93 -12.20
N SER A 674 0.84 19.81 -11.48
CA SER A 674 0.16 19.70 -10.17
C SER A 674 0.85 20.47 -9.04
N ASN A 675 2.18 20.62 -9.07
CA ASN A 675 2.90 21.36 -8.04
C ASN A 675 2.68 22.87 -8.22
N THR A 676 2.83 23.36 -9.45
CA THR A 676 2.54 24.75 -9.82
C THR A 676 1.06 25.11 -9.62
N PHE A 677 0.14 24.15 -9.81
CA PHE A 677 -1.27 24.33 -9.48
C PHE A 677 -1.44 24.58 -7.97
N MET A 678 -0.99 23.64 -7.14
CA MET A 678 -1.23 23.71 -5.71
C MET A 678 -0.46 24.83 -5.02
N SER A 679 0.73 25.22 -5.53
CA SER A 679 1.50 26.37 -5.00
C SER A 679 0.88 27.73 -5.36
N ASN A 680 0.21 27.84 -6.51
CA ASN A 680 -0.25 29.13 -7.04
C ASN A 680 -1.77 29.32 -6.95
N TYR A 681 -2.52 28.35 -6.43
CA TYR A 681 -3.94 28.51 -6.14
C TYR A 681 -4.14 29.36 -4.88
N ASP A 682 -4.58 30.61 -5.09
CA ASP A 682 -4.78 31.64 -4.05
C ASP A 682 -6.26 31.83 -3.65
N GLY A 683 -7.16 31.00 -4.18
CA GLY A 683 -8.60 31.11 -3.95
C GLY A 683 -9.33 32.16 -4.80
N SER A 684 -8.63 32.89 -5.69
CA SER A 684 -9.26 33.93 -6.54
C SER A 684 -10.16 33.39 -7.64
N VAL A 685 -9.99 32.12 -8.04
CA VAL A 685 -10.71 31.45 -9.12
C VAL A 685 -11.30 30.10 -8.69
N PRO A 686 -12.29 30.05 -7.77
CA PRO A 686 -12.93 28.80 -7.35
C PRO A 686 -13.57 28.07 -8.54
N ASP A 687 -13.21 26.81 -8.74
CA ASP A 687 -13.65 26.00 -9.87
C ASP A 687 -13.48 24.50 -9.61
N THR A 688 -14.10 23.68 -10.47
CA THR A 688 -13.69 22.29 -10.68
C THR A 688 -12.53 22.27 -11.65
N TYR A 689 -11.38 21.76 -11.22
CA TYR A 689 -10.21 21.51 -12.05
C TYR A 689 -10.17 20.05 -12.50
N VAL A 690 -9.86 19.83 -13.77
CA VAL A 690 -9.68 18.50 -14.38
C VAL A 690 -8.38 18.43 -15.16
N TRP A 691 -7.88 17.22 -15.43
CA TRP A 691 -6.81 17.03 -16.41
C TRP A 691 -7.26 17.52 -17.78
N GLU A 692 -6.51 18.46 -18.35
CA GLU A 692 -6.82 19.06 -19.64
C GLU A 692 -6.61 18.05 -20.76
N LYS A 693 -7.67 17.80 -21.53
CA LYS A 693 -7.62 16.89 -22.68
C LYS A 693 -6.74 17.47 -23.79
N ALA A 694 -5.98 16.60 -24.45
CA ALA A 694 -5.25 16.93 -25.66
C ALA A 694 -6.18 16.96 -26.89
N SER A 695 -5.79 17.78 -27.85
CA SER A 695 -6.33 17.83 -29.21
C SER A 695 -5.71 16.72 -30.06
N VAL A 696 -6.51 16.07 -30.92
CA VAL A 696 -6.11 14.86 -31.66
C VAL A 696 -6.41 15.01 -33.14
N LEU A 697 -5.35 15.24 -33.93
CA LEU A 697 -5.43 15.29 -35.39
C LEU A 697 -5.19 13.92 -36.02
N ASN A 698 -6.04 13.55 -36.98
CA ASN A 698 -5.86 12.43 -37.89
C ASN A 698 -5.47 12.95 -39.27
N SER A 699 -4.65 12.18 -40.00
CA SER A 699 -4.07 12.57 -41.28
C SER A 699 -4.14 11.42 -42.28
N THR A 700 -4.69 11.63 -43.47
CA THR A 700 -4.85 10.61 -44.53
C THR A 700 -4.49 11.18 -45.90
N LEU A 701 -3.60 10.52 -46.63
CA LEU A 701 -2.96 11.03 -47.85
C LEU A 701 -3.12 10.02 -48.99
N GLU A 702 -3.83 10.40 -50.06
CA GLU A 702 -4.27 9.48 -51.11
C GLU A 702 -3.97 10.02 -52.51
N PRO A 703 -3.28 9.27 -53.40
CA PRO A 703 -3.12 9.63 -54.80
C PRO A 703 -4.36 9.23 -55.62
N SER A 704 -4.66 10.01 -56.66
CA SER A 704 -5.71 9.74 -57.65
C SER A 704 -5.41 8.52 -58.54
N SER A 705 -4.14 8.13 -58.64
CA SER A 705 -3.70 6.84 -59.16
C SER A 705 -2.43 6.38 -58.45
N VAL A 706 -2.39 5.12 -58.03
CA VAL A 706 -1.20 4.45 -57.49
C VAL A 706 -0.25 3.94 -58.59
N ARG A 707 -0.66 3.98 -59.86
CA ARG A 707 0.11 3.58 -61.04
C ARG A 707 0.10 4.66 -62.10
N VAL A 708 1.28 5.10 -62.55
CA VAL A 708 1.41 6.02 -63.70
C VAL A 708 2.70 5.80 -64.48
N HIS A 709 2.73 6.22 -65.75
CA HIS A 709 3.96 6.26 -66.54
C HIS A 709 4.87 7.42 -66.10
N SER A 710 6.16 7.39 -66.45
CA SER A 710 7.04 8.55 -66.27
C SER A 710 6.51 9.77 -67.04
N GLU A 711 6.75 10.95 -66.50
CA GLU A 711 6.21 12.27 -66.88
C GLU A 711 4.68 12.44 -66.72
N SER A 712 3.99 11.49 -66.07
CA SER A 712 2.55 11.63 -65.77
C SER A 712 2.29 12.56 -64.59
N GLU A 713 1.13 13.21 -64.62
CA GLU A 713 0.58 14.00 -63.52
C GLU A 713 -0.29 13.12 -62.60
N VAL A 714 -0.04 13.18 -61.28
CA VAL A 714 -0.87 12.56 -60.24
C VAL A 714 -1.44 13.64 -59.34
N GLU A 715 -2.76 13.73 -59.22
CA GLU A 715 -3.42 14.54 -58.19
C GLU A 715 -3.45 13.77 -56.87
N TRP A 716 -3.16 14.44 -55.75
CA TRP A 716 -3.16 13.91 -54.39
C TRP A 716 -4.23 14.61 -53.57
N THR A 717 -4.91 13.87 -52.71
CA THR A 717 -5.85 14.38 -51.70
C THR A 717 -5.28 14.12 -50.32
N TRP A 718 -5.02 15.18 -49.55
CA TRP A 718 -4.56 15.10 -48.16
C TRP A 718 -5.61 15.66 -47.23
N LYS A 719 -6.16 14.84 -46.32
CA LYS A 719 -7.15 15.27 -45.34
C LYS A 719 -6.55 15.27 -43.94
N ILE A 720 -6.73 16.37 -43.24
CA ILE A 720 -6.34 16.59 -41.85
C ILE A 720 -7.63 16.87 -41.06
N THR A 721 -7.93 16.04 -40.08
CA THR A 721 -9.21 16.09 -39.33
C THR A 721 -8.95 16.18 -37.83
N ASN A 722 -9.54 17.16 -37.14
CA ASN A 722 -9.53 17.17 -35.69
C ASN A 722 -10.65 16.25 -35.15
N SER A 723 -10.26 15.15 -34.52
CA SER A 723 -11.16 14.13 -33.97
C SER A 723 -11.50 14.33 -32.48
N SER A 724 -10.97 15.38 -31.87
CA SER A 724 -11.14 15.69 -30.45
C SER A 724 -12.16 16.81 -30.22
N SER A 725 -12.58 17.01 -28.97
CA SER A 725 -13.43 18.14 -28.56
C SER A 725 -12.66 19.47 -28.43
N LYS A 726 -11.32 19.42 -28.39
CA LYS A 726 -10.45 20.59 -28.22
C LYS A 726 -9.93 21.05 -29.58
N SER A 727 -9.94 22.35 -29.84
CA SER A 727 -9.32 22.92 -31.05
C SER A 727 -7.80 22.67 -31.04
N ALA A 728 -7.24 22.29 -32.19
CA ALA A 728 -5.79 22.22 -32.38
C ALA A 728 -5.30 23.59 -32.87
N GLU A 729 -4.30 24.18 -32.22
CA GLU A 729 -3.77 25.50 -32.57
C GLU A 729 -2.43 25.40 -33.29
N ASN A 730 -2.07 26.45 -34.03
CA ASN A 730 -0.82 26.54 -34.80
C ASN A 730 -0.54 25.28 -35.63
N VAL A 731 -1.52 24.87 -36.44
CA VAL A 731 -1.43 23.66 -37.26
C VAL A 731 -0.53 23.93 -38.47
N TYR A 732 0.52 23.15 -38.66
CA TYR A 732 1.38 23.15 -39.83
C TYR A 732 1.26 21.81 -40.57
N SER A 733 1.41 21.84 -41.89
CA SER A 733 1.43 20.65 -42.72
C SER A 733 2.64 20.68 -43.67
N ASP A 734 3.40 19.59 -43.69
CA ASP A 734 4.70 19.46 -44.37
C ASP A 734 4.77 18.15 -45.16
N ILE A 735 4.95 18.24 -46.48
CA ILE A 735 5.17 17.09 -47.35
C ILE A 735 6.65 16.85 -47.62
N THR A 736 7.10 15.62 -47.37
CA THR A 736 8.41 15.14 -47.81
C THR A 736 8.25 14.45 -49.17
N LEU A 737 8.88 15.03 -50.19
CA LEU A 737 8.91 14.52 -51.56
C LEU A 737 10.15 13.63 -51.81
N PRO A 738 10.00 12.40 -52.34
CA PRO A 738 11.10 11.54 -52.71
C PRO A 738 11.71 11.96 -54.05
N GLU A 739 12.94 11.54 -54.32
CA GLU A 739 13.58 11.75 -55.63
C GLU A 739 12.77 11.06 -56.75
N GLY A 740 12.06 11.87 -57.54
CA GLY A 740 11.20 11.44 -58.64
C GLY A 740 9.81 12.08 -58.63
N LEU A 741 9.33 12.56 -57.48
CA LEU A 741 8.10 13.38 -57.42
C LEU A 741 8.45 14.87 -57.42
N LYS A 742 7.85 15.62 -58.35
CA LYS A 742 7.95 17.09 -58.40
C LYS A 742 6.56 17.69 -58.29
N ILE A 743 6.30 18.47 -57.25
CA ILE A 743 5.01 19.16 -57.08
C ILE A 743 4.83 20.29 -58.10
N ASP A 744 3.66 20.37 -58.75
CA ASP A 744 3.23 21.59 -59.42
C ASP A 744 2.74 22.58 -58.36
N LYS A 745 3.55 23.59 -58.08
CA LYS A 745 3.28 24.61 -57.08
C LYS A 745 1.99 25.41 -57.36
N ASN A 746 1.52 25.46 -58.61
CA ASN A 746 0.30 26.20 -58.97
C ASN A 746 -0.99 25.37 -58.83
N SER A 747 -0.86 24.06 -58.58
CA SER A 747 -1.99 23.13 -58.48
C SER A 747 -2.64 23.08 -57.10
N VAL A 748 -1.97 23.63 -56.07
CA VAL A 748 -2.30 23.44 -54.66
C VAL A 748 -3.60 24.19 -54.31
N LYS A 749 -4.55 23.47 -53.71
CA LYS A 749 -5.80 24.02 -53.20
C LYS A 749 -6.05 23.54 -51.78
N LYS A 750 -6.59 24.42 -50.93
CA LYS A 750 -7.14 24.14 -49.60
C LYS A 750 -8.67 24.25 -49.70
N ASN A 751 -9.40 23.19 -49.38
CA ASN A 751 -10.87 23.13 -49.45
C ASN A 751 -11.41 23.63 -50.82
N ASN A 752 -10.83 23.15 -51.92
CA ASN A 752 -11.08 23.54 -53.33
C ASN A 752 -10.70 24.98 -53.73
N LEU A 753 -10.17 25.82 -52.84
CA LEU A 753 -9.68 27.17 -53.16
C LEU A 753 -8.15 27.16 -53.40
N PRO A 754 -7.61 27.82 -54.44
CA PRO A 754 -6.16 27.90 -54.67
C PRO A 754 -5.41 28.54 -53.49
N VAL A 755 -4.26 27.97 -53.12
CA VAL A 755 -3.36 28.46 -52.06
C VAL A 755 -1.89 28.34 -52.47
N SER A 756 -0.96 28.87 -51.66
CA SER A 756 0.47 28.63 -51.90
C SER A 756 0.84 27.18 -51.61
N VAL A 757 1.90 26.68 -52.25
CA VAL A 757 2.58 25.44 -51.84
C VAL A 757 3.13 25.52 -50.41
N ASP A 758 3.25 26.73 -49.87
CA ASP A 758 3.77 26.99 -48.52
C ASP A 758 2.83 26.53 -47.40
N ASP A 759 1.55 26.31 -47.72
CA ASP A 759 0.56 25.70 -46.82
C ASP A 759 0.83 24.20 -46.57
N ILE A 760 1.62 23.54 -47.43
CA ILE A 760 1.87 22.09 -47.40
C ILE A 760 3.36 21.72 -47.33
N ASN A 761 4.27 22.67 -47.08
CA ASN A 761 5.72 22.45 -46.96
C ASN A 761 6.29 22.89 -45.60
N GLY A 762 5.43 23.01 -44.58
CA GLY A 762 5.79 23.40 -43.22
C GLY A 762 6.04 24.89 -42.99
N MET A 763 5.99 25.76 -44.01
CA MET A 763 6.28 27.19 -43.84
C MET A 763 5.08 28.02 -43.35
N ASN A 764 3.87 27.77 -43.84
CA ASN A 764 2.69 28.52 -43.42
C ASN A 764 1.95 27.84 -42.25
N ASN A 765 1.56 28.66 -41.27
CA ASN A 765 0.61 28.27 -40.23
C ASN A 765 -0.81 28.22 -40.84
N LEU A 766 -1.49 27.09 -40.72
CA LEU A 766 -2.84 26.87 -41.25
C LEU A 766 -3.95 27.45 -40.36
N GLY A 767 -3.58 27.93 -39.17
CA GLY A 767 -4.48 28.46 -38.14
C GLY A 767 -4.92 27.40 -37.14
N THR A 768 -6.07 27.66 -36.52
CA THR A 768 -6.74 26.75 -35.58
C THR A 768 -7.67 25.80 -36.34
N LEU A 769 -7.67 24.51 -35.97
CA LEU A 769 -8.60 23.50 -36.50
C LEU A 769 -9.60 23.10 -35.41
N SER A 770 -10.86 23.47 -35.61
CA SER A 770 -11.96 23.29 -34.64
C SER A 770 -12.35 21.82 -34.46
N SER A 771 -13.10 21.48 -33.42
CA SER A 771 -13.60 20.11 -33.20
C SER A 771 -14.40 19.60 -34.41
N ASN A 772 -14.06 18.39 -34.89
CA ASN A 772 -14.60 17.75 -36.10
C ASN A 772 -14.34 18.50 -37.42
N GLU A 773 -13.54 19.56 -37.42
CA GLU A 773 -13.18 20.28 -38.64
C GLU A 773 -12.18 19.46 -39.47
N THR A 774 -12.37 19.47 -40.80
CA THR A 774 -11.51 18.80 -41.77
C THR A 774 -10.96 19.81 -42.78
N VAL A 775 -9.65 19.92 -42.87
CA VAL A 775 -8.97 20.57 -43.98
C VAL A 775 -8.60 19.52 -45.01
N THR A 776 -8.98 19.76 -46.26
CA THR A 776 -8.60 18.92 -47.41
C THR A 776 -7.70 19.73 -48.35
N PHE A 777 -6.46 19.30 -48.52
CA PHE A 777 -5.60 19.77 -49.60
C PHE A 777 -5.74 18.89 -50.83
N THR A 778 -5.72 19.51 -52.01
CA THR A 778 -5.53 18.81 -53.28
C THR A 778 -4.40 19.46 -54.06
N PHE A 779 -3.44 18.68 -54.55
CA PHE A 779 -2.30 19.16 -55.33
C PHE A 779 -1.81 18.10 -56.31
N LYS A 780 -1.03 18.51 -57.31
CA LYS A 780 -0.54 17.64 -58.38
C LYS A 780 0.96 17.47 -58.31
N THR A 781 1.44 16.26 -58.60
CA THR A 781 2.87 15.95 -58.77
C THR A 781 3.13 15.36 -60.14
N ILE A 782 4.19 15.81 -60.81
CA ILE A 782 4.76 15.14 -61.97
C ILE A 782 5.66 14.01 -61.46
N VAL A 783 5.40 12.80 -61.94
CA VAL A 783 6.14 11.58 -61.62
C VAL A 783 7.26 11.40 -62.64
N SER A 784 8.49 11.19 -62.21
CA SER A 784 9.65 11.03 -63.09
C SER A 784 10.62 9.96 -62.57
N GLY A 785 11.12 9.10 -63.46
CA GLY A 785 12.07 8.06 -63.09
C GLY A 785 12.03 6.83 -63.99
N LYS A 786 12.70 5.76 -63.56
CA LYS A 786 12.68 4.46 -64.25
C LYS A 786 11.43 3.66 -63.87
N PRO A 787 10.89 2.84 -64.78
CA PRO A 787 9.84 1.87 -64.46
C PRO A 787 10.19 0.95 -63.28
N ASP A 788 9.15 0.44 -62.64
CA ASP A 788 9.13 -0.34 -61.39
C ASP A 788 9.66 0.38 -60.14
N LYS A 789 10.08 1.65 -60.21
CA LYS A 789 10.40 2.46 -59.01
C LYS A 789 9.10 2.84 -58.28
N TRP A 790 9.05 2.56 -56.97
CA TRP A 790 8.04 3.10 -56.05
C TRP A 790 8.51 4.43 -55.47
N LEU A 791 7.62 5.42 -55.48
CA LEU A 791 7.84 6.75 -54.89
C LEU A 791 6.83 6.97 -53.76
N GLU A 792 7.31 7.15 -52.53
CA GLU A 792 6.49 7.41 -51.36
C GLU A 792 6.44 8.90 -51.03
N LEU A 793 5.24 9.48 -51.04
CA LEU A 793 4.99 10.80 -50.49
C LEU A 793 4.64 10.64 -49.00
N MET A 794 5.29 11.42 -48.14
CA MET A 794 4.94 11.50 -46.72
C MET A 794 4.35 12.87 -46.41
N GLY A 795 3.24 12.92 -45.69
CA GLY A 795 2.64 14.13 -45.14
C GLY A 795 2.69 14.12 -43.61
N LYS A 796 3.47 15.02 -43.04
CA LYS A 796 3.60 15.27 -41.60
C LYS A 796 2.71 16.46 -41.22
N VAL A 797 1.93 16.31 -40.16
CA VAL A 797 1.14 17.40 -39.56
C VAL A 797 1.66 17.64 -38.15
N THR A 798 1.92 18.88 -37.81
CA THR A 798 2.27 19.29 -36.44
C THR A 798 1.32 20.36 -35.94
N TRP A 799 1.07 20.40 -34.64
CA TRP A 799 0.24 21.44 -34.01
C TRP A 799 0.72 21.67 -32.57
N GLU A 800 0.37 22.82 -32.01
CA GLU A 800 0.73 23.17 -30.64
C GLU A 800 -0.40 22.86 -29.68
N ASP A 801 -0.08 22.12 -28.63
CA ASP A 801 -1.01 21.81 -27.54
C ASP A 801 -0.24 21.39 -26.28
N ASN A 802 0.22 22.40 -25.53
CA ASN A 802 1.24 22.32 -24.47
C ASN A 802 2.61 21.75 -24.91
N GLY A 803 2.95 21.94 -26.18
CA GLY A 803 4.11 21.35 -26.85
C GLY A 803 3.79 21.02 -28.30
N ILE A 804 4.79 20.60 -29.09
CA ILE A 804 4.59 20.24 -30.50
C ILE A 804 4.12 18.79 -30.58
N ARG A 805 2.86 18.58 -30.99
CA ARG A 805 2.31 17.27 -31.33
C ARG A 805 2.55 16.97 -32.82
N THR A 806 2.55 15.69 -33.20
CA THR A 806 2.82 15.25 -34.58
C THR A 806 1.93 14.07 -34.95
N VAL A 807 1.36 14.07 -36.17
CA VAL A 807 0.78 12.90 -36.82
C VAL A 807 1.34 12.77 -38.24
N ASN A 808 1.64 11.55 -38.67
CA ASN A 808 2.20 11.25 -39.99
C ASN A 808 1.21 10.47 -40.84
N SER A 809 1.28 10.68 -42.13
CA SER A 809 0.58 9.93 -43.18
C SER A 809 1.55 9.67 -44.33
N SER A 810 1.44 8.55 -45.04
CA SER A 810 2.21 8.32 -46.27
C SER A 810 1.45 7.42 -47.23
N ASN A 811 1.72 7.57 -48.53
CA ASN A 811 1.18 6.71 -49.58
C ASN A 811 2.10 6.78 -50.82
N LYS A 812 1.97 5.82 -51.74
CA LYS A 812 2.98 5.54 -52.76
C LYS A 812 2.40 5.44 -54.17
N VAL A 813 3.23 5.78 -55.16
CA VAL A 813 2.94 5.63 -56.59
C VAL A 813 4.04 4.79 -57.24
N LYS A 814 3.66 3.80 -58.06
CA LYS A 814 4.57 2.99 -58.90
C LYS A 814 4.72 3.64 -60.27
N ILE A 815 5.96 3.82 -60.73
CA ILE A 815 6.25 4.15 -62.13
C ILE A 815 6.08 2.88 -62.96
N ILE A 816 5.19 2.89 -63.95
CA ILE A 816 4.92 1.76 -64.84
C ILE A 816 5.58 1.97 -66.22
N ASP A 817 6.01 0.88 -66.85
CA ASP A 817 6.53 0.88 -68.22
C ASP A 817 5.41 1.00 -69.29
N GLU A 818 5.75 0.98 -70.57
CA GLU A 818 4.80 1.04 -71.69
C GLU A 818 4.01 -0.28 -71.89
N GLU A 819 4.43 -1.38 -71.27
CA GLU A 819 3.75 -2.68 -71.37
C GLU A 819 2.54 -2.72 -70.44
N GLN A 820 2.71 -2.18 -69.23
CA GLN A 820 1.69 -2.02 -68.19
C GLN A 820 0.66 -0.96 -68.58
N LYS A 821 -0.60 -1.37 -68.76
CA LYS A 821 -1.70 -0.52 -69.29
C LYS A 821 -2.80 -0.23 -68.26
N ASP A 822 -2.67 -0.80 -67.06
CA ASP A 822 -3.69 -0.74 -66.03
C ASP A 822 -3.57 0.50 -65.12
N LYS A 823 -4.71 0.93 -64.58
CA LYS A 823 -4.80 2.11 -63.70
C LYS A 823 -4.75 1.79 -62.20
N GLY A 824 -4.43 0.55 -61.82
CA GLY A 824 -4.03 0.19 -60.46
C GLY A 824 -5.08 0.22 -59.36
N ASN A 825 -6.38 0.46 -59.63
CA ASN A 825 -7.39 0.50 -58.56
C ASN A 825 -8.84 0.18 -58.97
N GLN A 826 -9.06 -0.56 -60.06
CA GLN A 826 -10.39 -1.09 -60.36
C GLN A 826 -10.66 -2.36 -59.55
N THR A 827 -11.82 -2.45 -58.91
CA THR A 827 -12.30 -3.65 -58.21
C THR A 827 -13.50 -4.22 -58.96
N ASN A 828 -13.69 -5.54 -58.93
CA ASN A 828 -14.74 -6.22 -59.70
C ASN A 828 -14.63 -6.02 -61.23
N ASP A 829 -13.44 -6.26 -61.79
CA ASP A 829 -13.14 -6.15 -63.24
C ASP A 829 -12.27 -7.32 -63.73
N LEU A 830 -12.29 -7.57 -65.04
CA LEU A 830 -11.45 -8.53 -65.77
C LEU A 830 -10.67 -7.78 -66.85
N GLU A 831 -9.35 -7.62 -66.67
CA GLU A 831 -8.54 -6.75 -67.53
C GLU A 831 -7.17 -7.36 -67.89
N LEU A 832 -6.68 -6.99 -69.09
CA LEU A 832 -5.29 -7.18 -69.49
C LEU A 832 -4.44 -6.06 -68.86
N LEU A 833 -3.58 -6.44 -67.92
CA LEU A 833 -2.75 -5.53 -67.15
C LEU A 833 -1.46 -5.13 -67.88
N SER A 834 -0.84 -6.09 -68.58
CA SER A 834 0.39 -5.87 -69.32
C SER A 834 0.47 -6.77 -70.53
N VAL A 835 0.94 -6.25 -71.67
CA VAL A 835 1.15 -7.02 -72.90
C VAL A 835 2.45 -6.59 -73.60
N PRO A 836 3.15 -7.51 -74.27
CA PRO A 836 4.37 -7.20 -75.03
C PRO A 836 4.20 -6.05 -76.03
N VAL A 837 5.03 -5.01 -75.94
CA VAL A 837 4.93 -3.84 -76.84
C VAL A 837 5.57 -4.02 -78.21
N GLY A 838 6.55 -4.93 -78.37
CA GLY A 838 7.10 -5.25 -79.68
C GLY A 838 8.30 -6.19 -79.73
N PHE A 839 8.36 -7.02 -80.77
CA PHE A 839 9.47 -7.93 -81.08
C PHE A 839 10.22 -7.48 -82.34
N ARG A 840 11.56 -7.41 -82.29
CA ARG A 840 12.38 -7.17 -83.49
C ARG A 840 13.15 -8.43 -83.89
N TYR A 841 12.83 -9.01 -85.04
CA TYR A 841 13.56 -10.18 -85.57
C TYR A 841 14.79 -9.82 -86.41
N GLY A 842 15.04 -8.52 -86.64
CA GLY A 842 16.20 -8.03 -87.38
C GLY A 842 16.05 -8.14 -88.91
N ILE A 843 17.17 -8.06 -89.61
CA ILE A 843 17.22 -8.10 -91.09
C ILE A 843 17.37 -9.55 -91.54
N LEU A 844 16.52 -9.98 -92.48
CA LEU A 844 16.49 -11.34 -93.02
C LEU A 844 16.93 -11.34 -94.50
N ASN A 845 17.82 -12.26 -94.86
CA ASN A 845 18.19 -12.48 -96.26
C ASN A 845 17.16 -13.38 -96.95
N LYS A 846 16.59 -12.95 -98.08
CA LYS A 846 15.63 -13.73 -98.85
C LYS A 846 16.21 -15.10 -99.22
N SER A 847 15.53 -16.18 -98.81
CA SER A 847 15.97 -17.57 -98.97
C SER A 847 14.99 -18.38 -99.82
N ASN A 848 15.51 -19.35 -100.58
CA ASN A 848 14.71 -20.35 -101.29
C ASN A 848 14.35 -21.56 -100.42
N THR A 849 14.73 -21.56 -99.15
CA THR A 849 14.34 -22.52 -98.11
C THR A 849 13.74 -21.77 -96.91
N PRO A 850 12.83 -22.39 -96.13
CA PRO A 850 12.27 -21.74 -94.94
C PRO A 850 13.35 -21.37 -93.92
N GLN A 851 13.19 -20.22 -93.28
CA GLN A 851 14.07 -19.73 -92.21
C GLN A 851 13.33 -19.73 -90.88
N THR A 852 14.02 -20.02 -89.79
CA THR A 852 13.49 -19.84 -88.42
C THR A 852 14.46 -18.97 -87.64
N ILE A 853 13.97 -17.87 -87.06
CA ILE A 853 14.76 -16.87 -86.35
C ILE A 853 14.29 -16.79 -84.92
N HIS A 854 15.18 -17.06 -83.96
CA HIS A 854 14.89 -16.93 -82.53
C HIS A 854 14.98 -15.47 -82.08
N LEU A 855 14.08 -15.06 -81.19
CA LEU A 855 14.11 -13.75 -80.56
C LEU A 855 15.30 -13.68 -79.58
N ASN A 856 16.06 -12.59 -79.64
CA ASN A 856 17.08 -12.29 -78.65
C ASN A 856 16.53 -11.22 -77.69
N ALA A 857 16.83 -11.33 -76.38
CA ALA A 857 16.41 -10.36 -75.37
C ALA A 857 16.81 -8.91 -75.72
N ARG A 858 17.97 -8.69 -76.37
CA ARG A 858 18.41 -7.35 -76.83
C ARG A 858 17.56 -6.76 -77.95
N ASN A 859 16.73 -7.56 -78.60
CA ASN A 859 15.85 -7.14 -79.68
C ASN A 859 14.38 -6.99 -79.22
N TYR A 860 14.12 -7.18 -77.93
CA TYR A 860 12.86 -6.86 -77.28
C TYR A 860 12.90 -5.41 -76.78
N GLN A 861 11.80 -4.66 -76.93
CA GLN A 861 11.79 -3.20 -76.69
C GLN A 861 11.09 -2.79 -75.40
N THR A 862 11.63 -3.14 -74.22
CA THR A 862 10.93 -2.88 -72.96
C THR A 862 11.89 -2.55 -71.81
N HIS A 863 11.30 -2.15 -70.67
CA HIS A 863 12.01 -1.65 -69.50
C HIS A 863 11.59 -2.35 -68.19
N THR A 864 10.91 -3.51 -68.26
CA THR A 864 10.43 -4.22 -67.04
C THR A 864 11.61 -4.80 -66.24
N ASN A 865 11.57 -4.69 -64.92
CA ASN A 865 12.54 -5.34 -64.02
C ASN A 865 12.03 -6.68 -63.44
N VAL A 866 10.81 -7.09 -63.79
CA VAL A 866 10.10 -8.19 -63.10
C VAL A 866 10.50 -9.59 -63.62
N VAL A 867 10.91 -9.72 -64.89
CA VAL A 867 11.36 -11.00 -65.47
C VAL A 867 12.66 -10.78 -66.24
N THR A 868 13.70 -11.53 -65.86
CA THR A 868 15.07 -11.33 -66.40
C THR A 868 15.42 -12.23 -67.59
N ASP A 869 14.56 -13.18 -67.97
CA ASP A 869 14.81 -14.20 -69.00
C ASP A 869 13.69 -14.37 -70.05
N GLY A 870 12.63 -13.56 -69.98
CA GLY A 870 11.47 -13.65 -70.86
C GLY A 870 10.54 -12.45 -70.76
N PHE A 871 9.51 -12.44 -71.61
CA PHE A 871 8.41 -11.48 -71.53
C PHE A 871 7.15 -12.13 -70.94
N TYR A 872 6.12 -11.32 -70.68
CA TYR A 872 4.86 -11.82 -70.16
C TYR A 872 3.64 -11.06 -70.68
N THR A 873 2.51 -11.76 -70.77
CA THR A 873 1.17 -11.14 -70.82
C THR A 873 0.51 -11.32 -69.46
N ARG A 874 0.18 -10.21 -68.79
CA ARG A 874 -0.42 -10.21 -67.45
C ARG A 874 -1.88 -9.77 -67.51
N LEU A 875 -2.70 -10.40 -66.69
CA LEU A 875 -4.13 -10.14 -66.54
C LEU A 875 -4.55 -10.22 -65.07
N ARG A 876 -5.74 -9.73 -64.77
CA ARG A 876 -6.36 -9.82 -63.44
C ARG A 876 -7.85 -10.07 -63.57
N ASP A 877 -8.35 -10.96 -62.73
CA ASP A 877 -9.78 -11.18 -62.53
C ASP A 877 -10.13 -10.97 -61.05
N ASP A 878 -10.64 -9.77 -60.74
CA ASP A 878 -11.12 -9.43 -59.40
C ASP A 878 -12.66 -9.45 -59.35
N ARG A 879 -13.34 -10.07 -60.34
CA ARG A 879 -14.81 -10.15 -60.41
C ARG A 879 -15.37 -10.95 -59.22
N THR A 880 -16.51 -10.49 -58.70
CA THR A 880 -17.27 -11.17 -57.63
C THR A 880 -17.97 -12.47 -58.09
N LYS A 881 -17.94 -12.78 -59.40
CA LYS A 881 -18.47 -14.01 -59.99
C LYS A 881 -17.37 -14.73 -60.73
N ASP A 882 -17.00 -15.89 -60.21
CA ASP A 882 -15.94 -16.73 -60.76
C ASP A 882 -16.52 -17.65 -61.86
N ASN A 883 -16.65 -17.09 -63.06
CA ASN A 883 -17.15 -17.79 -64.25
C ASN A 883 -16.02 -18.38 -65.11
N GLY A 884 -14.75 -18.19 -64.74
CA GLY A 884 -13.59 -18.40 -65.60
C GLY A 884 -13.40 -17.29 -66.65
N TRP A 885 -12.37 -17.45 -67.49
CA TRP A 885 -12.00 -16.51 -68.57
C TRP A 885 -11.10 -17.19 -69.60
N LYS A 886 -11.03 -16.62 -70.81
CA LYS A 886 -10.19 -17.14 -71.90
C LYS A 886 -9.22 -16.08 -72.43
N LEU A 887 -7.92 -16.41 -72.47
CA LEU A 887 -6.90 -15.60 -73.13
C LEU A 887 -6.58 -16.19 -74.51
N THR A 888 -6.72 -15.38 -75.55
CA THR A 888 -6.36 -15.72 -76.93
C THR A 888 -5.30 -14.79 -77.49
N ALA A 889 -4.57 -15.25 -78.51
CA ALA A 889 -3.62 -14.44 -79.27
C ALA A 889 -3.75 -14.68 -80.79
N GLN A 890 -3.56 -13.63 -81.58
CA GLN A 890 -3.65 -13.65 -83.04
C GLN A 890 -2.50 -12.85 -83.68
N LEU A 891 -1.87 -13.41 -84.71
CA LEU A 891 -0.87 -12.71 -85.51
C LEU A 891 -1.50 -12.23 -86.82
N SER A 892 -1.47 -10.92 -87.09
CA SER A 892 -1.95 -10.36 -88.36
C SER A 892 -1.14 -10.87 -89.57
N ASP A 893 -1.61 -10.58 -90.77
CA ASP A 893 -0.73 -10.59 -91.95
C ASP A 893 0.43 -9.60 -91.74
N PHE A 894 1.61 -9.94 -92.24
CA PHE A 894 2.75 -9.01 -92.28
C PHE A 894 2.58 -8.01 -93.41
N SER A 895 2.73 -6.72 -93.14
CA SER A 895 2.68 -5.65 -94.15
C SER A 895 3.93 -4.79 -94.13
N ASP A 896 4.23 -4.12 -95.25
CA ASP A 896 5.28 -3.11 -95.28
C ASP A 896 4.85 -1.79 -94.61
N GLU A 897 5.81 -0.90 -94.32
CA GLU A 897 5.58 0.39 -93.66
C GLU A 897 4.55 1.30 -94.37
N THR A 898 4.21 1.01 -95.63
CA THR A 898 3.22 1.75 -96.42
C THR A 898 1.87 1.04 -96.56
N ASN A 899 1.73 -0.17 -96.01
CA ASN A 899 0.65 -1.12 -96.28
C ASN A 899 0.42 -1.41 -97.78
N SER A 900 1.40 -1.12 -98.66
CA SER A 900 1.26 -1.35 -100.11
C SER A 900 1.51 -2.83 -100.48
N THR A 901 2.31 -3.52 -99.67
CA THR A 901 2.55 -4.96 -99.76
C THR A 901 2.05 -5.62 -98.48
N VAL A 902 1.06 -6.51 -98.60
CA VAL A 902 0.55 -7.33 -97.49
C VAL A 902 0.80 -8.80 -97.83
N LEU A 903 1.47 -9.52 -96.94
CA LEU A 903 1.87 -10.92 -97.10
C LEU A 903 0.73 -11.86 -96.66
N THR A 904 -0.44 -11.69 -97.28
CA THR A 904 -1.65 -12.47 -97.00
C THR A 904 -1.44 -13.97 -97.20
N ASN A 905 -1.84 -14.80 -96.23
CA ASN A 905 -1.67 -16.26 -96.28
C ASN A 905 -0.22 -16.71 -96.50
N SER A 906 0.77 -15.89 -96.14
CA SER A 906 2.20 -16.14 -96.40
C SER A 906 2.79 -17.35 -95.68
N GLY A 907 2.05 -17.96 -94.74
CA GLY A 907 2.52 -19.06 -93.91
C GLY A 907 3.62 -18.67 -92.92
N ILE A 908 3.91 -17.37 -92.75
CA ILE A 908 4.79 -16.89 -91.69
C ILE A 908 4.16 -17.27 -90.34
N ALA A 909 4.94 -17.85 -89.44
CA ALA A 909 4.45 -18.38 -88.18
C ALA A 909 5.28 -17.91 -86.99
N LEU A 910 4.64 -17.29 -86.00
CA LEU A 910 5.23 -16.99 -84.70
C LEU A 910 5.02 -18.20 -83.77
N LYS A 911 6.11 -18.85 -83.40
CA LYS A 911 6.12 -19.99 -82.49
C LYS A 911 6.53 -19.51 -81.10
N MET A 912 5.74 -19.86 -80.09
CA MET A 912 6.00 -19.56 -78.68
C MET A 912 6.08 -20.89 -77.92
N GLU A 913 7.20 -21.16 -77.25
CA GLU A 913 7.46 -22.43 -76.57
C GLU A 913 7.78 -22.24 -75.08
N ASN A 914 7.58 -23.29 -74.29
CA ASN A 914 7.82 -23.31 -72.84
C ASN A 914 7.11 -22.17 -72.09
N MET A 915 5.88 -21.85 -72.51
CA MET A 915 5.03 -20.86 -71.85
C MET A 915 4.58 -21.37 -70.48
N LYS A 916 4.56 -20.50 -69.47
CA LYS A 916 4.20 -20.82 -68.09
C LYS A 916 3.23 -19.80 -67.53
N ILE A 917 2.22 -20.26 -66.80
CA ILE A 917 1.36 -19.37 -66.01
C ILE A 917 1.91 -19.22 -64.60
N GLU A 918 1.95 -18.00 -64.08
CA GLU A 918 2.46 -17.66 -62.75
C GLU A 918 1.45 -16.70 -62.08
N SER A 919 1.17 -16.90 -60.79
CA SER A 919 0.30 -16.00 -60.00
C SER A 919 1.14 -14.94 -59.28
N ILE A 920 0.61 -13.73 -59.12
CA ILE A 920 1.31 -12.60 -58.50
C ILE A 920 0.67 -12.23 -57.15
N LYS A 921 1.49 -12.26 -56.09
CA LYS A 921 1.14 -11.82 -54.73
C LYS A 921 1.65 -10.40 -54.45
N ASN A 922 0.96 -9.72 -53.54
CA ASN A 922 1.27 -8.35 -53.09
C ASN A 922 1.42 -7.36 -54.24
N ARG A 923 0.64 -7.56 -55.31
CA ARG A 923 0.50 -6.61 -56.41
C ARG A 923 0.14 -5.24 -55.83
N ASP A 924 0.64 -4.18 -56.46
CA ASP A 924 0.41 -2.80 -56.04
C ASP A 924 1.03 -2.47 -54.68
N THR A 925 2.07 -3.22 -54.29
CA THR A 925 2.97 -2.89 -53.19
C THR A 925 4.45 -2.97 -53.61
N PRO A 926 5.40 -2.40 -52.83
CA PRO A 926 6.84 -2.59 -53.04
C PRO A 926 7.35 -4.05 -52.89
N GLN A 927 6.50 -5.00 -52.48
CA GLN A 927 6.85 -6.40 -52.21
C GLN A 927 6.15 -7.39 -53.17
N GLU A 928 5.84 -6.94 -54.39
CA GLU A 928 5.30 -7.74 -55.50
C GLU A 928 6.18 -8.99 -55.76
N SER A 929 5.58 -10.18 -55.81
CA SER A 929 6.31 -11.45 -55.95
C SER A 929 5.48 -12.56 -56.61
N ILE A 930 6.16 -13.56 -57.19
CA ILE A 930 5.50 -14.76 -57.74
C ILE A 930 5.05 -15.65 -56.58
N ASP A 931 3.77 -16.01 -56.56
CA ASP A 931 3.25 -17.01 -55.63
C ASP A 931 3.81 -18.40 -55.98
N GLN A 932 4.48 -19.02 -55.01
CA GLN A 932 5.04 -20.36 -55.17
C GLN A 932 3.98 -21.46 -55.00
N ASN A 933 2.82 -21.16 -54.39
CA ASN A 933 1.73 -22.12 -54.16
C ASN A 933 0.34 -21.45 -54.37
N PRO A 934 -0.01 -21.06 -55.62
CA PRO A 934 -1.28 -20.38 -55.87
C PRO A 934 -2.46 -21.34 -55.86
N THR A 935 -3.60 -20.86 -55.35
CA THR A 935 -4.90 -21.54 -55.41
C THR A 935 -5.65 -21.14 -56.67
N GLY A 936 -6.37 -22.08 -57.29
CA GLY A 936 -7.19 -21.78 -58.47
C GLY A 936 -6.38 -21.54 -59.75
N THR A 937 -5.26 -22.23 -59.95
CA THR A 937 -4.51 -22.14 -61.22
C THR A 937 -5.36 -22.60 -62.40
N PRO A 938 -5.46 -21.81 -63.49
CA PRO A 938 -6.11 -22.23 -64.74
C PRO A 938 -5.62 -23.60 -65.21
N SER A 939 -6.56 -24.53 -65.37
CA SER A 939 -6.27 -25.94 -65.70
C SER A 939 -5.83 -26.16 -67.15
N THR A 940 -6.25 -25.28 -68.07
CA THR A 940 -5.93 -25.37 -69.49
C THR A 940 -4.98 -24.23 -69.90
N VAL A 941 -3.68 -24.53 -69.95
CA VAL A 941 -2.63 -23.59 -70.40
C VAL A 941 -1.80 -24.25 -71.49
N SER A 942 -1.75 -23.63 -72.67
CA SER A 942 -0.88 -24.08 -73.77
C SER A 942 0.58 -23.87 -73.37
N THR A 943 1.38 -24.94 -73.34
CA THR A 943 2.83 -24.83 -73.07
C THR A 943 3.62 -24.42 -74.32
N ASN A 944 3.11 -24.75 -75.51
CA ASN A 944 3.68 -24.35 -76.80
C ASN A 944 2.52 -24.05 -77.77
N GLU A 945 2.61 -22.99 -78.57
CA GLU A 945 1.61 -22.66 -79.59
C GLU A 945 2.28 -22.05 -80.84
N THR A 946 1.60 -22.12 -81.99
CA THR A 946 2.09 -21.52 -83.25
C THR A 946 1.00 -20.67 -83.89
N LEU A 947 1.22 -19.36 -83.92
CA LEU A 947 0.32 -18.39 -84.55
C LEU A 947 0.75 -18.18 -86.00
N ILE A 948 -0.09 -18.61 -86.95
CA ILE A 948 0.15 -18.40 -88.37
C ILE A 948 -0.45 -17.05 -88.78
N SER A 949 0.36 -16.24 -89.46
CA SER A 949 0.03 -14.90 -89.95
C SER A 949 -1.27 -14.92 -90.77
N GLY A 950 -2.20 -14.04 -90.42
CA GLY A 950 -3.51 -13.89 -91.06
C GLY A 950 -4.59 -14.89 -90.63
N GLN A 951 -4.26 -15.89 -89.81
CA GLN A 951 -5.24 -16.87 -89.32
C GLN A 951 -6.01 -16.38 -88.08
N ALA A 952 -7.08 -17.09 -87.71
CA ALA A 952 -7.88 -16.82 -86.51
C ALA A 952 -7.07 -16.96 -85.21
N ALA A 953 -7.52 -16.29 -84.15
CA ALA A 953 -6.89 -16.33 -82.83
C ALA A 953 -6.80 -17.76 -82.26
N LYS A 954 -5.68 -18.07 -81.60
CA LYS A 954 -5.51 -19.31 -80.82
C LYS A 954 -5.78 -19.05 -79.34
N THR A 955 -6.40 -20.03 -78.68
CA THR A 955 -6.54 -20.01 -77.22
C THR A 955 -5.22 -20.43 -76.58
N LEU A 956 -4.71 -19.60 -75.66
CA LEU A 956 -3.47 -19.85 -74.92
C LEU A 956 -3.75 -20.26 -73.47
N ILE A 957 -4.80 -19.70 -72.86
CA ILE A 957 -5.30 -20.08 -71.55
C ILE A 957 -6.82 -20.15 -71.61
N ASN A 958 -7.40 -21.17 -70.98
CA ASN A 958 -8.81 -21.26 -70.68
C ASN A 958 -8.97 -21.63 -69.19
N ALA A 959 -9.33 -20.64 -68.37
CA ALA A 959 -9.60 -20.81 -66.95
C ALA A 959 -11.08 -21.18 -66.77
N GLN A 960 -11.36 -22.25 -66.03
CA GLN A 960 -12.74 -22.67 -65.71
C GLN A 960 -13.30 -21.86 -64.53
N ALA A 961 -14.58 -22.05 -64.22
CA ALA A 961 -15.18 -21.48 -63.01
C ALA A 961 -14.47 -21.99 -61.75
N ASN A 962 -14.12 -21.08 -60.83
CA ASN A 962 -13.24 -21.26 -59.67
C ASN A 962 -11.73 -21.35 -60.00
N GLU A 963 -11.32 -20.92 -61.20
CA GLU A 963 -9.93 -20.82 -61.63
C GLU A 963 -9.61 -19.42 -62.19
N GLY A 964 -8.37 -18.97 -62.04
CA GLY A 964 -7.88 -17.74 -62.63
C GLY A 964 -8.27 -16.45 -61.91
N HIS A 965 -8.92 -16.53 -60.74
CA HIS A 965 -9.17 -15.37 -59.88
C HIS A 965 -7.86 -14.74 -59.36
N GLY A 966 -7.84 -13.42 -59.19
CA GLY A 966 -6.65 -12.64 -58.83
C GLY A 966 -5.75 -12.32 -60.03
N THR A 967 -4.46 -12.05 -59.77
CA THR A 967 -3.51 -11.64 -60.82
C THR A 967 -2.66 -12.79 -61.33
N TRP A 968 -2.63 -12.95 -62.66
CA TRP A 968 -1.88 -14.00 -63.35
C TRP A 968 -1.04 -13.43 -64.50
N GLN A 969 0.12 -14.02 -64.75
CA GLN A 969 0.96 -13.73 -65.92
C GLN A 969 1.29 -15.00 -66.70
N LEU A 970 1.17 -14.93 -68.03
CA LEU A 970 1.70 -15.92 -68.97
C LEU A 970 3.11 -15.49 -69.37
N ARG A 971 4.12 -16.10 -68.77
CA ARG A 971 5.55 -15.87 -69.03
C ARG A 971 6.04 -16.73 -70.19
N ILE A 972 6.83 -16.14 -71.08
CA ILE A 972 7.40 -16.79 -72.27
C ILE A 972 8.90 -16.45 -72.35
N PRO A 973 9.83 -17.44 -72.27
CA PRO A 973 11.27 -17.20 -72.34
C PRO A 973 11.71 -16.68 -73.71
N PHE A 974 12.63 -15.71 -73.76
CA PHE A 974 13.02 -15.06 -75.02
C PHE A 974 13.57 -16.03 -76.07
N ASP A 975 14.44 -16.95 -75.66
CA ASP A 975 15.08 -17.93 -76.55
C ASP A 975 14.12 -19.00 -77.09
N LYS A 976 12.91 -19.07 -76.51
CA LYS A 976 11.82 -19.99 -76.86
C LYS A 976 10.74 -19.35 -77.74
N VAL A 977 10.96 -18.12 -78.20
CA VAL A 977 10.12 -17.49 -79.22
C VAL A 977 10.87 -17.39 -80.54
N SER A 978 10.24 -17.83 -81.62
CA SER A 978 10.85 -17.79 -82.95
C SER A 978 9.84 -17.47 -84.05
N LEU A 979 10.31 -16.78 -85.09
CA LEU A 979 9.56 -16.50 -86.30
C LEU A 979 10.03 -17.44 -87.41
N THR A 980 9.13 -18.27 -87.93
CA THR A 980 9.39 -19.09 -89.12
C THR A 980 8.84 -18.40 -90.36
N VAL A 981 9.72 -18.11 -91.32
CA VAL A 981 9.42 -17.44 -92.59
C VAL A 981 9.57 -18.45 -93.73
N PRO A 982 8.51 -18.78 -94.48
CA PRO A 982 8.60 -19.74 -95.59
C PRO A 982 9.52 -19.32 -96.73
N ALA A 983 9.88 -20.29 -97.57
CA ALA A 983 10.74 -20.09 -98.73
C ALA A 983 10.16 -19.04 -99.70
N ASN A 984 11.02 -18.13 -100.16
CA ASN A 984 10.74 -17.05 -101.11
C ASN A 984 9.76 -15.96 -100.65
N THR A 985 9.30 -15.99 -99.39
CA THR A 985 8.40 -14.99 -98.81
C THR A 985 9.05 -13.61 -98.68
N GLY A 986 8.28 -12.54 -98.93
CA GLY A 986 8.72 -11.15 -98.82
C GLY A 986 9.60 -10.64 -99.98
N GLU A 987 9.89 -9.35 -99.96
CA GLU A 987 10.74 -8.64 -100.92
C GLU A 987 12.02 -8.12 -100.27
N ILE A 988 13.08 -7.99 -101.07
CA ILE A 988 14.39 -7.50 -100.62
C ILE A 988 14.29 -5.99 -100.33
N ASN A 989 14.92 -5.53 -99.24
CA ASN A 989 14.95 -4.13 -98.79
C ASN A 989 13.58 -3.53 -98.39
N LYS A 990 12.58 -4.34 -98.04
CA LYS A 990 11.36 -3.88 -97.35
C LYS A 990 11.37 -4.32 -95.88
N ASN A 991 11.02 -3.40 -94.99
CA ASN A 991 10.70 -3.70 -93.59
C ASN A 991 9.25 -4.21 -93.53
N TYR A 992 9.01 -5.25 -92.73
CA TYR A 992 7.68 -5.82 -92.52
C TYR A 992 7.32 -5.80 -91.04
N THR A 993 6.10 -5.42 -90.73
CA THR A 993 5.53 -5.45 -89.38
C THR A 993 4.25 -6.28 -89.36
N ALA A 994 3.90 -6.82 -88.20
CA ALA A 994 2.64 -7.51 -87.94
C ALA A 994 2.17 -7.19 -86.52
N THR A 995 0.88 -7.14 -86.31
CA THR A 995 0.27 -6.96 -84.99
C THR A 995 0.07 -8.32 -84.33
N LEU A 996 0.60 -8.48 -83.13
CA LEU A 996 0.19 -9.55 -82.22
C LEU A 996 -0.94 -9.02 -81.33
N THR A 997 -2.17 -9.41 -81.62
CA THR A 997 -3.36 -9.05 -80.84
C THR A 997 -3.54 -10.06 -79.72
N TRP A 998 -3.64 -9.57 -78.48
CA TRP A 998 -4.09 -10.35 -77.33
C TRP A 998 -5.55 -10.01 -77.06
N SER A 999 -6.36 -10.99 -76.69
CA SER A 999 -7.77 -10.76 -76.35
C SER A 999 -8.18 -11.63 -75.18
N LEU A 1000 -8.78 -10.98 -74.17
CA LEU A 1000 -9.28 -11.59 -72.95
C LEU A 1000 -10.81 -11.57 -73.02
N ASP A 1001 -11.41 -12.75 -72.91
CA ASP A 1001 -12.84 -12.99 -73.01
C ASP A 1001 -13.39 -13.37 -71.64
N ASP A 1002 -14.52 -12.77 -71.26
CA ASP A 1002 -15.17 -12.96 -69.96
C ASP A 1002 -15.91 -14.31 -69.85
N THR A 1003 -16.04 -14.97 -71.00
CA THR A 1003 -16.63 -16.29 -71.18
C THR A 1003 -15.55 -17.27 -71.68
N PRO A 1004 -15.21 -18.34 -70.94
CA PRO A 1004 -14.20 -19.32 -71.35
C PRO A 1004 -14.49 -20.06 -72.68
#